data_AF-A0A0T6AAY4-F1
#
_entry.id   AF-A0A0T6AAY4-F1
#
_cell.length_a   1.000
_cell.length_b   1.000
_cell.length_c   1.000
_cell.angle_alpha   90.00
_cell.angle_beta   90.00
_cell.angle_gamma   90.00
#
_symmetry.space_group_name_H-M   'P 1'
#
loop_
_entity.id
_entity.type
_entity.pdbx_description
1 polymer ?
#
loop_
_entity_poly.entity_id
_entity_poly.type
_entity_poly.pdbx_seq_one_letter_code
_entity_poly.pdbx_strand_id
1 'polypeptide(L)'
;MMPTNPSFPGTPATADGSETVVWVETHVTQGACAYPITSSTNMGAGYQTAQASGKKNLWGEPLFFLELESEHSSASTCEGFALAGGRVTNFTSGQGLVLMKEVLYTIAGKRLPVVFHVGARALTSQALNVHCGHDDVMAVADAGWGIAFAKNAQEAGDLALILRRAAEEGETPFLSVQDGFLTTHTVENVRLPEPELMAEFVGDPYATTRLRNLMNPAKPIMSGVVQNQDAYMKGKIAQRYFTDRLPGILTATMERFHALTGRRFGLVEPYRLEDAEYALVGMGSLVETAMATADWLRAVRELRVGVLGVTVFRPFPAREIVEALRTVKAFTVIERMDNPLAQSNPLAAEIKAAFADAAAGAPGSTPIHGLPAIHAAAAGLGSRDVRPGDFVAAVEEMERGGRRTFVLGIRHELALPPTEDPDVRPRGAFSMRGHSVGGFGSVTTNRVIATILGDLFKLHVQAYPLYGSEKKGLPTTYFLTVAEERIRTHSELAHVDFVPLNDVNAFHLGNPLAGIAAGGTVFIQSSDADPAAIWKRIPDEAQAIIRERGLRILALDTQKIARETTSRPELQVRMQGIVLLGIFLRATPFLSRLPYTDDEIDRAVERSMRKFFGKRGEAVIQENLRAARRGFSEVFEVPVPARAHEVAAHD
;
A
#
# COMPACT_ATOMS: atom_id res chain seq x y z
N MET A 1 25.32 11.38 -2.49
CA MET A 1 26.14 10.13 -2.56
C MET A 1 25.57 9.17 -1.54
N MET A 2 25.11 7.98 -1.93
CA MET A 2 24.72 6.95 -0.96
C MET A 2 25.96 6.52 -0.15
N PRO A 3 25.86 6.24 1.16
CA PRO A 3 26.90 5.54 1.88
C PRO A 3 27.16 4.21 1.17
N THR A 4 28.41 3.91 0.81
CA THR A 4 28.78 2.72 0.03
C THR A 4 28.57 1.40 0.77
N ASN A 5 28.18 1.44 2.05
CA ASN A 5 27.62 0.31 2.78
C ASN A 5 26.88 0.85 4.03
N PRO A 6 25.54 0.89 4.08
CA PRO A 6 24.83 1.33 5.28
C PRO A 6 25.03 0.31 6.41
N SER A 7 25.11 0.77 7.67
CA SER A 7 25.24 -0.10 8.84
C SER A 7 24.06 -1.06 9.00
N PHE A 8 22.87 -0.61 8.58
CA PHE A 8 21.62 -1.35 8.70
C PHE A 8 20.88 -1.36 7.35
N PRO A 9 21.31 -2.20 6.40
CA PRO A 9 20.71 -2.28 5.07
C PRO A 9 19.26 -2.80 5.09
N GLY A 10 18.76 -3.32 6.20
CA GLY A 10 17.46 -3.94 6.38
C GLY A 10 17.44 -5.42 5.98
N THR A 11 16.63 -6.22 6.69
CA THR A 11 16.42 -7.65 6.43
C THR A 11 15.49 -7.84 5.23
N PRO A 12 15.96 -8.44 4.12
CA PRO A 12 15.10 -8.67 2.95
C PRO A 12 13.91 -9.56 3.29
N ALA A 13 12.72 -9.14 2.89
CA ALA A 13 11.48 -9.88 3.06
C ALA A 13 10.48 -9.54 1.95
N THR A 14 9.43 -10.34 1.86
CA THR A 14 8.24 -10.08 1.07
C THR A 14 7.06 -9.92 2.03
N ALA A 15 6.52 -8.70 2.16
CA ALA A 15 5.53 -8.34 3.18
C ALA A 15 4.61 -7.21 2.67
N ASP A 16 3.40 -7.10 3.25
CA ASP A 16 2.53 -5.94 3.04
C ASP A 16 2.78 -4.82 4.07
N GLY A 17 2.16 -3.65 3.87
CA GLY A 17 2.33 -2.50 4.76
C GLY A 17 1.79 -2.72 6.18
N SER A 18 0.83 -3.64 6.39
CA SER A 18 0.39 -3.99 7.74
C SER A 18 1.46 -4.79 8.48
N GLU A 19 2.10 -5.73 7.77
CA GLU A 19 3.14 -6.60 8.33
C GLU A 19 4.43 -5.85 8.66
N THR A 20 4.81 -4.84 7.87
CA THR A 20 5.98 -4.01 8.18
C THR A 20 5.75 -3.15 9.42
N VAL A 21 4.54 -2.63 9.63
CA VAL A 21 4.16 -1.93 10.87
C VAL A 21 4.15 -2.89 12.07
N VAL A 22 3.52 -4.06 11.96
CA VAL A 22 3.51 -5.07 13.03
C VAL A 22 4.92 -5.51 13.38
N TRP A 23 5.80 -5.66 12.39
CA TRP A 23 7.20 -5.96 12.60
C TRP A 23 7.83 -4.91 13.52
N VAL A 24 7.73 -3.63 13.21
CA VAL A 24 8.32 -2.57 14.04
C VAL A 24 7.70 -2.53 15.43
N GLU A 25 6.37 -2.42 15.52
CA GLU A 25 5.67 -2.18 16.78
C GLU A 25 5.86 -3.34 17.77
N THR A 26 5.81 -4.60 17.32
CA THR A 26 6.02 -5.75 18.20
C THR A 26 7.46 -5.89 18.72
N HIS A 27 8.41 -5.15 18.16
CA HIS A 27 9.78 -5.06 18.71
C HIS A 27 9.95 -3.88 19.64
N VAL A 28 9.32 -2.74 19.35
CA VAL A 28 9.66 -1.47 20.03
C VAL A 28 8.64 -1.01 21.06
N THR A 29 7.45 -1.60 21.19
CA THR A 29 6.45 -1.16 22.19
C THR A 29 6.28 -2.12 23.36
N GLN A 30 5.63 -1.63 24.41
CA GLN A 30 5.18 -2.45 25.55
C GLN A 30 3.74 -2.95 25.35
N GLY A 31 2.91 -2.21 24.63
CA GLY A 31 1.54 -2.64 24.40
C GLY A 31 0.84 -2.01 23.21
N ALA A 32 -0.28 -2.61 22.84
CA ALA A 32 -1.23 -2.04 21.90
C ALA A 32 -2.65 -2.13 22.47
N CYS A 33 -3.42 -1.06 22.31
CA CYS A 33 -4.85 -1.05 22.63
C CYS A 33 -5.59 -0.71 21.34
N ALA A 34 -6.51 -1.54 20.89
CA ALA A 34 -7.12 -1.39 19.57
C ALA A 34 -8.59 -1.85 19.55
N TYR A 35 -9.27 -1.50 18.47
CA TYR A 35 -10.59 -2.03 18.11
C TYR A 35 -10.57 -2.42 16.63
N PRO A 36 -11.17 -3.55 16.24
CA PRO A 36 -11.07 -4.03 14.86
C PRO A 36 -11.89 -3.19 13.89
N ILE A 37 -11.20 -2.56 12.93
CA ILE A 37 -11.83 -1.90 11.79
C ILE A 37 -11.02 -2.12 10.51
N THR A 38 -11.68 -2.49 9.41
CA THR A 38 -11.02 -2.62 8.11
C THR A 38 -10.56 -1.23 7.64
N SER A 39 -9.34 -1.02 7.14
CA SER A 39 -8.33 -2.02 6.73
C SER A 39 -7.18 -2.23 7.74
N SER A 40 -7.24 -1.63 8.93
CA SER A 40 -6.21 -1.75 9.98
C SER A 40 -6.29 -3.04 10.81
N THR A 41 -7.37 -3.82 10.70
CA THR A 41 -7.58 -5.06 11.48
C THR A 41 -6.38 -6.00 11.45
N ASN A 42 -5.69 -6.13 10.31
CA ASN A 42 -4.53 -7.02 10.18
C ASN A 42 -3.35 -6.58 11.06
N MET A 43 -3.18 -5.28 11.30
CA MET A 43 -2.14 -4.79 12.20
C MET A 43 -2.44 -5.18 13.66
N GLY A 44 -3.68 -4.99 14.10
CA GLY A 44 -4.13 -5.42 15.44
C GLY A 44 -4.02 -6.93 15.64
N ALA A 45 -4.50 -7.72 14.68
CA ALA A 45 -4.43 -9.18 14.71
C ALA A 45 -2.97 -9.70 14.68
N GLY A 46 -2.09 -9.04 13.91
CA GLY A 46 -0.66 -9.35 13.86
C GLY A 46 0.02 -9.12 15.21
N TYR A 47 -0.27 -7.99 15.85
CA TYR A 47 0.26 -7.68 17.19
C TYR A 47 -0.28 -8.66 18.24
N GLN A 48 -1.59 -8.94 18.23
CA GLN A 48 -2.23 -9.92 19.12
C GLN A 48 -1.63 -11.31 18.94
N THR A 49 -1.34 -11.72 17.71
CA THR A 49 -0.67 -13.00 17.42
C THR A 49 0.73 -13.06 18.03
N ALA A 50 1.50 -11.97 17.91
CA ALA A 50 2.81 -11.88 18.52
C ALA A 50 2.74 -12.00 20.05
N GLN A 51 1.80 -11.28 20.68
CA GLN A 51 1.53 -11.36 22.11
C GLN A 51 1.14 -12.78 22.54
N ALA A 52 0.20 -13.42 21.84
CA ALA A 52 -0.29 -14.75 22.16
C ALA A 52 0.80 -15.83 22.01
N SER A 53 1.79 -15.59 21.14
CA SER A 53 2.95 -16.47 20.98
C SER A 53 4.02 -16.32 22.07
N GLY A 54 3.82 -15.43 23.05
CA GLY A 54 4.79 -15.13 24.10
C GLY A 54 5.97 -14.29 23.63
N LYS A 55 5.84 -13.57 22.50
CA LYS A 55 6.88 -12.66 22.01
C LYS A 55 7.18 -11.59 23.07
N LYS A 56 8.46 -11.30 23.23
CA LYS A 56 8.97 -10.18 24.03
C LYS A 56 9.47 -9.07 23.12
N ASN A 57 9.38 -7.83 23.57
CA ASN A 57 9.99 -6.69 22.89
C ASN A 57 11.53 -6.71 23.02
N LEU A 58 12.22 -5.73 22.42
CA LEU A 58 13.68 -5.65 22.43
C LEU A 58 14.31 -5.57 23.84
N TRP A 59 13.53 -5.16 24.84
CA TRP A 59 13.97 -5.05 26.24
C TRP A 59 13.53 -6.24 27.10
N GLY A 60 13.07 -7.33 26.48
CA GLY A 60 12.72 -8.57 27.19
C GLY A 60 11.38 -8.53 27.92
N GLU A 61 10.56 -7.52 27.66
CA GLU A 61 9.24 -7.36 28.29
C GLU A 61 8.16 -8.09 27.48
N PRO A 62 7.20 -8.75 28.14
CA PRO A 62 6.07 -9.34 27.46
C PRO A 62 5.18 -8.26 26.84
N LEU A 63 4.71 -8.49 25.61
CA LEU A 63 3.78 -7.58 24.95
C LEU A 63 2.40 -7.60 25.63
N PHE A 64 1.80 -6.43 25.81
CA PHE A 64 0.41 -6.27 26.23
C PHE A 64 -0.49 -6.00 25.02
N PHE A 65 -1.66 -6.64 24.97
CA PHE A 65 -2.70 -6.32 23.98
C PHE A 65 -4.05 -6.28 24.65
N LEU A 66 -4.83 -5.22 24.37
CA LEU A 66 -6.22 -5.11 24.83
C LEU A 66 -7.13 -4.72 23.66
N GLU A 67 -8.17 -5.54 23.46
CA GLU A 67 -9.29 -5.21 22.59
C GLU A 67 -10.37 -4.52 23.42
N LEU A 68 -10.83 -3.35 22.95
CA LEU A 68 -11.80 -2.51 23.65
C LEU A 68 -13.20 -2.69 23.06
N GLU A 69 -14.18 -1.92 23.54
CA GLU A 69 -15.54 -1.92 23.00
C GLU A 69 -15.74 -0.94 21.83
N SER A 70 -14.83 0.03 21.67
CA SER A 70 -14.84 0.99 20.56
C SER A 70 -13.46 1.62 20.33
N GLU A 71 -13.28 2.29 19.19
CA GLU A 71 -12.08 3.06 18.89
C GLU A 71 -11.85 4.22 19.87
N HIS A 72 -12.92 4.89 20.33
CA HIS A 72 -12.83 5.93 21.35
C HIS A 72 -12.13 5.39 22.61
N SER A 73 -12.63 4.27 23.15
CA SER A 73 -12.07 3.67 24.36
C SER A 73 -10.69 3.06 24.14
N SER A 74 -10.39 2.57 22.93
CA SER A 74 -9.04 2.14 22.59
C SER A 74 -8.03 3.28 22.60
N ALA A 75 -8.40 4.48 22.12
CA ALA A 75 -7.55 5.66 22.21
C ALA A 75 -7.44 6.16 23.66
N SER A 76 -8.53 6.16 24.43
CA SER A 76 -8.51 6.57 25.84
C SER A 76 -7.64 5.63 26.69
N THR A 77 -7.65 4.34 26.37
CA THR A 77 -6.76 3.37 27.03
C THR A 77 -5.30 3.62 26.66
N CYS A 78 -5.00 3.93 25.39
CA CYS A 78 -3.65 4.36 24.99
C CYS A 78 -3.20 5.63 25.73
N GLU A 79 -4.10 6.60 25.90
CA GLU A 79 -3.83 7.80 26.68
C GLU A 79 -3.42 7.44 28.12
N GLY A 80 -4.20 6.59 28.79
CA GLY A 80 -3.91 6.09 30.14
C GLY A 80 -2.59 5.32 30.23
N PHE A 81 -2.32 4.46 29.25
CA PHE A 81 -1.07 3.69 29.17
C PHE A 81 0.15 4.62 29.04
N ALA A 82 0.07 5.61 28.15
CA ALA A 82 1.13 6.58 27.94
C ALA A 82 1.31 7.52 29.13
N LEU A 83 0.22 7.89 29.82
CA LEU A 83 0.27 8.65 31.07
C LEU A 83 1.05 7.94 32.17
N ALA A 84 1.00 6.61 32.21
CA ALA A 84 1.79 5.79 33.13
C ALA A 84 3.26 5.62 32.68
N GLY A 85 3.68 6.30 31.60
CA GLY A 85 5.06 6.28 31.09
C GLY A 85 5.37 5.15 30.11
N GLY A 86 4.36 4.41 29.65
CA GLY A 86 4.53 3.31 28.72
C GLY A 86 4.47 3.73 27.25
N ARG A 87 5.25 3.08 26.40
CA ARG A 87 5.19 3.17 24.95
C ARG A 87 4.10 2.24 24.41
N VAL A 88 3.04 2.86 23.90
CA VAL A 88 1.84 2.19 23.38
C VAL A 88 1.60 2.55 21.91
N THR A 89 0.87 1.69 21.21
CA THR A 89 0.36 1.93 19.85
C THR A 89 -1.12 1.56 19.70
N ASN A 90 -1.72 2.03 18.61
CA ASN A 90 -3.10 1.75 18.21
C ASN A 90 -3.15 1.58 16.68
N PHE A 91 -4.12 0.82 16.20
CA PHE A 91 -4.36 0.54 14.78
C PHE A 91 -5.81 0.88 14.43
N THR A 92 -6.03 1.87 13.57
CA THR A 92 -7.40 2.35 13.25
C THR A 92 -7.56 2.71 11.76
N SER A 93 -8.78 2.99 11.33
CA SER A 93 -9.13 3.37 9.96
C SER A 93 -10.52 4.03 9.95
N GLY A 94 -10.79 4.91 8.97
CA GLY A 94 -12.14 5.36 8.64
C GLY A 94 -12.90 5.96 9.83
N GLN A 95 -14.10 5.45 10.08
CA GLN A 95 -14.97 5.87 11.18
C GLN A 95 -14.29 5.81 12.54
N GLY A 96 -13.45 4.80 12.73
CA GLY A 96 -12.74 4.57 13.97
C GLY A 96 -11.82 5.73 14.33
N LEU A 97 -11.10 6.29 13.35
CA LEU A 97 -10.23 7.44 13.59
C LEU A 97 -11.03 8.69 13.98
N VAL A 98 -12.16 8.94 13.32
CA VAL A 98 -13.04 10.08 13.63
C VAL A 98 -13.67 9.91 15.02
N LEU A 99 -14.04 8.70 15.39
CA LEU A 99 -14.55 8.38 16.73
C LEU A 99 -13.52 8.64 17.84
N MET A 100 -12.22 8.63 17.51
CA MET A 100 -11.15 9.01 18.45
C MET A 100 -10.95 10.52 18.59
N LYS A 101 -11.55 11.38 17.74
CA LYS A 101 -11.15 12.79 17.57
C LYS A 101 -11.07 13.58 18.89
N GLU A 102 -12.03 13.38 19.80
CA GLU A 102 -12.00 14.01 21.13
C GLU A 102 -10.73 13.63 21.92
N VAL A 103 -10.43 12.33 21.96
CA VAL A 103 -9.27 11.77 22.68
C VAL A 103 -7.95 12.17 22.00
N LEU A 104 -7.94 12.36 20.69
CA LEU A 104 -6.75 12.87 20.01
C LEU A 104 -6.34 14.26 20.55
N TYR A 105 -7.31 15.13 20.83
CA TYR A 105 -7.04 16.43 21.46
C TYR A 105 -6.48 16.30 22.88
N THR A 106 -6.91 15.31 23.67
CA THR A 106 -6.41 15.12 25.04
C THR A 106 -4.98 14.57 25.04
N ILE A 107 -4.70 13.56 24.22
CA ILE A 107 -3.36 12.96 24.04
C ILE A 107 -2.37 14.03 23.60
N ALA A 108 -2.74 14.82 22.58
CA ALA A 108 -1.93 15.94 22.14
C ALA A 108 -1.80 16.97 23.28
N GLY A 109 -2.87 17.42 23.92
CA GLY A 109 -2.80 18.41 25.00
C GLY A 109 -1.88 18.00 26.15
N LYS A 110 -1.82 16.71 26.46
CA LYS A 110 -0.97 16.12 27.52
C LYS A 110 0.46 15.83 27.07
N ARG A 111 0.82 16.12 25.81
CA ARG A 111 2.16 15.93 25.24
C ARG A 111 2.66 14.49 25.40
N LEU A 112 1.77 13.55 25.05
CA LEU A 112 2.05 12.11 25.10
C LEU A 112 2.59 11.65 23.74
N PRO A 113 3.82 11.12 23.66
CA PRO A 113 4.48 10.78 22.40
C PRO A 113 4.04 9.41 21.86
N VAL A 114 2.74 9.23 21.64
CA VAL A 114 2.18 7.99 21.07
C VAL A 114 2.20 8.04 19.54
N VAL A 115 2.26 6.87 18.90
CA VAL A 115 2.11 6.72 17.44
C VAL A 115 0.96 5.78 17.16
N PHE A 116 -0.03 6.27 16.41
CA PHE A 116 -1.15 5.49 15.92
C PHE A 116 -0.98 5.22 14.43
N HIS A 117 -1.23 3.98 14.01
CA HIS A 117 -1.11 3.55 12.62
C HIS A 117 -2.47 3.52 11.95
N VAL A 118 -2.59 4.22 10.84
CA VAL A 118 -3.84 4.43 10.13
C VAL A 118 -3.77 3.80 8.75
N GLY A 119 -4.67 2.85 8.50
CA GLY A 119 -5.00 2.43 7.14
C GLY A 119 -6.04 3.37 6.56
N ALA A 120 -5.61 4.49 5.96
CA ALA A 120 -6.49 5.58 5.53
C ALA A 120 -7.63 5.05 4.66
N ARG A 121 -8.86 5.37 5.08
CA ARG A 121 -10.09 4.79 4.56
C ARG A 121 -11.16 5.87 4.38
N ALA A 122 -11.91 5.75 3.28
CA ALA A 122 -13.02 6.63 2.97
C ALA A 122 -14.07 6.63 4.11
N LEU A 123 -14.53 7.82 4.48
CA LEU A 123 -15.64 7.95 5.43
C LEU A 123 -16.95 7.60 4.74
N THR A 124 -17.77 6.83 5.46
CA THR A 124 -19.19 6.60 5.15
C THR A 124 -19.91 7.95 5.09
N SER A 125 -20.37 8.29 3.90
CA SER A 125 -21.14 9.51 3.61
C SER A 125 -22.44 9.11 2.91
N GLN A 126 -22.54 9.19 1.58
CA GLN A 126 -23.71 8.69 0.84
C GLN A 126 -23.81 7.16 0.88
N ALA A 127 -22.69 6.47 1.08
CA ALA A 127 -22.61 5.01 1.20
C ALA A 127 -21.39 4.60 2.04
N LEU A 128 -21.42 3.38 2.58
CA LEU A 128 -20.26 2.77 3.24
C LEU A 128 -19.22 2.37 2.20
N ASN A 129 -17.97 2.75 2.43
CA ASN A 129 -16.83 2.24 1.68
C ASN A 129 -15.73 1.79 2.67
N VAL A 130 -15.18 0.59 2.46
CA VAL A 130 -14.10 0.04 3.29
C VAL A 130 -12.70 0.39 2.78
N HIS A 131 -12.64 0.90 1.56
CA HIS A 131 -11.43 1.14 0.79
C HIS A 131 -10.82 2.52 1.04
N CYS A 132 -9.66 2.79 0.44
CA CYS A 132 -8.87 3.98 0.68
C CYS A 132 -9.63 5.28 0.35
N GLY A 133 -9.56 6.21 1.28
CA GLY A 133 -9.84 7.63 1.13
C GLY A 133 -9.00 8.35 2.19
N HIS A 134 -8.71 9.62 2.00
CA HIS A 134 -7.96 10.43 2.97
C HIS A 134 -8.88 11.25 3.87
N ASP A 135 -10.20 11.14 3.69
CA ASP A 135 -11.23 11.90 4.42
C ASP A 135 -11.14 11.68 5.93
N ASP A 136 -10.81 10.47 6.39
CA ASP A 136 -10.69 10.12 7.81
C ASP A 136 -9.51 10.84 8.47
N VAL A 137 -8.34 10.82 7.84
CA VAL A 137 -7.14 11.51 8.32
C VAL A 137 -7.35 13.03 8.28
N MET A 138 -7.92 13.55 7.20
CA MET A 138 -8.18 14.99 7.08
C MET A 138 -9.25 15.47 8.05
N ALA A 139 -10.20 14.63 8.46
CA ALA A 139 -11.19 14.95 9.47
C ALA A 139 -10.58 15.17 10.88
N VAL A 140 -9.36 14.71 11.14
CA VAL A 140 -8.66 14.87 12.42
C VAL A 140 -7.35 15.66 12.32
N ALA A 141 -7.06 16.27 11.18
CA ALA A 141 -5.80 16.99 10.93
C ALA A 141 -5.60 18.26 11.80
N ASP A 142 -6.65 18.69 12.49
CA ASP A 142 -6.71 19.81 13.43
C ASP A 142 -6.42 19.40 14.89
N ALA A 143 -6.29 18.11 15.20
CA ALA A 143 -6.16 17.59 16.57
C ALA A 143 -4.79 17.85 17.23
N GLY A 144 -3.84 18.49 16.53
CA GLY A 144 -2.50 18.80 17.06
C GLY A 144 -1.53 17.62 17.04
N TRP A 145 -1.72 16.69 16.09
CA TRP A 145 -0.87 15.54 15.83
C TRP A 145 0.04 15.80 14.62
N GLY A 146 1.23 15.20 14.61
CA GLY A 146 2.00 15.05 13.38
C GLY A 146 1.37 13.98 12.48
N ILE A 147 1.47 14.13 11.17
CA ILE A 147 0.81 13.25 10.19
C ILE A 147 1.78 13.03 9.03
N ALA A 148 2.14 11.78 8.78
CA ALA A 148 2.96 11.40 7.62
C ALA A 148 2.36 10.21 6.87
N PHE A 149 2.46 10.25 5.54
CA PHE A 149 1.91 9.27 4.61
C PHE A 149 3.05 8.44 4.00
N ALA A 150 2.99 7.13 4.22
CA ALA A 150 3.78 6.15 3.48
C ALA A 150 3.21 5.94 2.08
N LYS A 151 4.06 5.93 1.06
CA LYS A 151 3.62 5.65 -0.32
C LYS A 151 3.65 4.16 -0.71
N ASN A 152 4.24 3.30 0.11
CA ASN A 152 4.40 1.86 -0.17
C ASN A 152 4.67 1.06 1.13
N ALA A 153 4.76 -0.27 1.03
CA ALA A 153 4.93 -1.16 2.19
C ALA A 153 6.27 -0.95 2.94
N GLN A 154 7.35 -0.61 2.22
CA GLN A 154 8.65 -0.30 2.81
C GLN A 154 8.55 0.94 3.70
N GLU A 155 7.93 2.00 3.19
CA GLU A 155 7.78 3.26 3.94
C GLU A 155 6.83 3.13 5.12
N ALA A 156 5.81 2.28 5.05
CA ALA A 156 4.92 2.05 6.19
C ALA A 156 5.71 1.56 7.42
N GLY A 157 6.67 0.66 7.21
CA GLY A 157 7.58 0.20 8.27
C GLY A 157 8.63 1.24 8.68
N ASP A 158 9.27 1.89 7.71
CA ASP A 158 10.31 2.89 8.01
C ASP A 158 9.73 4.10 8.76
N LEU A 159 8.58 4.62 8.33
CA LEU A 159 7.88 5.71 8.99
C LEU A 159 7.35 5.32 10.37
N ALA A 160 6.93 4.07 10.58
CA ALA A 160 6.59 3.60 11.93
C ALA A 160 7.73 3.84 12.94
N LEU A 161 8.98 3.63 12.50
CA LEU A 161 10.16 3.83 13.33
C LEU A 161 10.59 5.31 13.41
N ILE A 162 10.62 6.02 12.27
CA ILE A 162 10.95 7.45 12.19
C ILE A 162 10.02 8.27 13.09
N LEU A 163 8.71 8.05 12.96
CA LEU A 163 7.72 8.82 13.71
C LEU A 163 7.72 8.49 15.19
N ARG A 164 8.10 7.26 15.60
CA ARG A 164 8.29 6.93 17.02
C ARG A 164 9.39 7.78 17.64
N ARG A 165 10.54 7.87 16.97
CA ARG A 165 11.65 8.70 17.43
C ARG A 165 11.28 10.18 17.45
N ALA A 166 10.64 10.67 16.39
CA ALA A 166 10.18 12.06 16.30
C ALA A 166 9.14 12.39 17.37
N ALA A 167 8.21 11.47 17.67
CA ALA A 167 7.20 11.64 18.70
C ALA A 167 7.84 11.84 20.07
N GLU A 168 8.79 10.97 20.43
CA GLU A 168 9.49 11.02 21.72
C GLU A 168 10.39 12.24 21.86
N GLU A 169 11.09 12.66 20.79
CA GLU A 169 11.92 13.86 20.82
C GLU A 169 11.11 15.16 20.83
N GLY A 170 9.94 15.17 20.18
CA GLY A 170 9.05 16.32 20.08
C GLY A 170 7.96 16.38 21.13
N GLU A 171 7.85 15.37 22.00
CA GLU A 171 6.76 15.19 22.97
C GLU A 171 5.37 15.38 22.32
N THR A 172 5.24 14.97 21.06
CA THR A 172 4.06 15.21 20.24
C THR A 172 3.62 13.89 19.60
N PRO A 173 2.34 13.55 19.64
CA PRO A 173 1.86 12.32 19.04
C PRO A 173 1.83 12.38 17.51
N PHE A 174 1.93 11.22 16.85
CA PHE A 174 1.96 11.10 15.39
C PHE A 174 0.97 10.06 14.85
N LEU A 175 0.34 10.40 13.73
CA LEU A 175 -0.36 9.46 12.86
C LEU A 175 0.60 8.98 11.78
N SER A 176 0.89 7.69 11.79
CA SER A 176 1.62 6.99 10.73
C SER A 176 0.59 6.43 9.75
N VAL A 177 0.47 7.07 8.59
CA VAL A 177 -0.62 6.82 7.64
C VAL A 177 -0.11 6.01 6.46
N GLN A 178 -0.90 5.04 6.01
CA GLN A 178 -0.72 4.31 4.77
C GLN A 178 -2.07 4.10 4.08
N ASP A 179 -2.10 4.00 2.75
CA ASP A 179 -3.36 3.88 2.01
C ASP A 179 -4.03 2.51 2.25
N GLY A 180 -5.29 2.52 2.67
CA GLY A 180 -6.05 1.31 2.94
C GLY A 180 -6.19 0.42 1.70
N PHE A 181 -5.92 -0.88 1.87
CA PHE A 181 -5.77 -1.89 0.82
C PHE A 181 -4.59 -1.66 -0.14
N LEU A 182 -4.44 -0.45 -0.69
CA LEU A 182 -3.42 -0.11 -1.69
C LEU A 182 -2.00 -0.18 -1.14
N THR A 183 -1.83 -0.01 0.17
CA THR A 183 -0.55 -0.24 0.87
C THR A 183 -0.70 -1.26 1.99
N THR A 184 -1.80 -1.21 2.76
CA THR A 184 -1.98 -2.11 3.91
C THR A 184 -2.05 -3.60 3.53
N HIS A 185 -2.41 -3.92 2.28
CA HIS A 185 -2.59 -5.31 1.80
C HIS A 185 -1.77 -5.63 0.54
N THR A 186 -1.01 -4.67 0.02
CA THR A 186 -0.14 -4.88 -1.14
C THR A 186 1.17 -5.46 -0.67
N VAL A 187 1.43 -6.71 -1.06
CA VAL A 187 2.65 -7.44 -0.74
C VAL A 187 3.75 -7.00 -1.70
N GLU A 188 4.87 -6.55 -1.14
CA GLU A 188 6.02 -6.04 -1.89
C GLU A 188 7.34 -6.58 -1.31
N ASN A 189 8.44 -6.45 -2.05
CA ASN A 189 9.76 -6.62 -1.46
C ASN A 189 10.05 -5.44 -0.53
N VAL A 190 10.44 -5.77 0.70
CA VAL A 190 10.83 -4.81 1.72
C VAL A 190 12.14 -5.21 2.37
N ARG A 191 12.75 -4.26 3.06
CA ARG A 191 13.94 -4.39 3.89
C ARG A 191 13.52 -4.00 5.30
N LEU A 192 13.12 -5.00 6.07
CA LEU A 192 12.61 -4.81 7.42
C LEU A 192 13.72 -4.25 8.33
N PRO A 193 13.43 -3.24 9.17
CA PRO A 193 14.39 -2.74 10.15
C PRO A 193 14.91 -3.87 11.04
N GLU A 194 16.23 -4.01 11.17
CA GLU A 194 16.85 -5.00 12.05
C GLU A 194 16.55 -4.68 13.53
N PRO A 195 16.44 -5.69 14.41
CA PRO A 195 16.32 -5.48 15.86
C PRO A 195 17.37 -4.51 16.43
N GLU A 196 18.60 -4.62 15.96
CA GLU A 196 19.73 -3.77 16.37
C GLU A 196 19.55 -2.32 15.92
N LEU A 197 19.10 -2.09 14.68
CA LEU A 197 18.74 -0.77 14.18
C LEU A 197 17.65 -0.15 15.05
N MET A 198 16.59 -0.91 15.33
CA MET A 198 15.45 -0.43 16.12
C MET A 198 15.87 -0.04 17.54
N ALA A 199 16.73 -0.86 18.16
CA ALA A 199 17.29 -0.59 19.48
C ALA A 199 18.18 0.67 19.48
N GLU A 200 19.04 0.85 18.47
CA GLU A 200 19.91 2.04 18.37
C GLU A 200 19.12 3.32 18.03
N PHE A 201 18.13 3.21 17.15
CA PHE A 201 17.45 4.36 16.58
C PHE A 201 16.41 4.94 17.53
N VAL A 202 15.50 4.11 18.05
CA VAL A 202 14.46 4.57 18.99
C VAL A 202 15.01 4.61 20.41
N GLY A 203 15.72 3.57 20.83
CA GLY A 203 16.29 3.47 22.17
C GLY A 203 15.34 2.89 23.21
N ASP A 204 15.92 2.54 24.36
CA ASP A 204 15.21 1.99 25.52
C ASP A 204 14.20 3.00 26.09
N PRO A 205 12.90 2.62 26.19
CA PRO A 205 11.86 3.49 26.70
C PRO A 205 12.14 4.00 28.13
N TYR A 206 12.91 3.28 28.94
CA TYR A 206 13.26 3.66 30.31
C TYR A 206 14.57 4.45 30.43
N ALA A 207 15.47 4.30 29.46
CA ALA A 207 16.75 5.01 29.47
C ALA A 207 16.59 6.49 29.06
N THR A 208 15.49 6.83 28.40
CA THR A 208 15.21 8.21 27.97
C THR A 208 14.32 8.93 28.97
N THR A 209 14.58 10.21 29.22
CA THR A 209 13.65 11.08 29.97
C THR A 209 12.45 11.53 29.13
N ARG A 210 12.26 10.94 27.93
CA ARG A 210 11.29 11.37 26.92
C ARG A 210 9.90 10.76 27.12
N LEU A 211 9.84 9.56 27.69
CA LEU A 211 8.60 8.96 28.16
C LEU A 211 8.38 9.36 29.63
N ARG A 212 7.44 10.28 29.86
CA ARG A 212 7.16 10.78 31.20
C ARG A 212 6.07 9.93 31.86
N ASN A 213 6.38 9.37 33.02
CA ASN A 213 5.35 8.83 33.90
C ASN A 213 4.70 9.97 34.70
N LEU A 214 3.53 10.41 34.25
CA LEU A 214 2.70 11.42 34.90
C LEU A 214 1.87 10.83 36.06
N MET A 215 1.82 9.50 36.18
CA MET A 215 1.09 8.75 37.21
C MET A 215 2.05 8.10 38.21
N ASN A 216 3.12 8.79 38.59
CA ASN A 216 4.08 8.31 39.59
C ASN A 216 3.72 8.80 41.00
N PRO A 217 3.30 7.93 41.95
CA PRO A 217 2.92 8.35 43.30
C PRO A 217 4.07 8.98 44.11
N ALA A 218 5.32 8.70 43.75
CA ALA A 218 6.50 9.30 44.39
C ALA A 218 6.80 10.72 43.85
N LYS A 219 6.25 11.10 42.69
CA LYS A 219 6.37 12.43 42.07
C LYS A 219 4.99 12.87 41.55
N PRO A 220 4.01 13.07 42.46
CA PRO A 220 2.63 13.26 42.06
C PRO A 220 2.47 14.60 41.32
N ILE A 221 1.72 14.56 40.22
CA ILE A 221 1.29 15.75 39.50
C ILE A 221 -0.20 15.63 39.18
N MET A 222 -0.85 16.78 38.96
CA MET A 222 -2.23 16.84 38.51
C MET A 222 -2.24 17.16 37.01
N SER A 223 -2.85 16.29 36.20
CA SER A 223 -2.96 16.45 34.74
C SER A 223 -4.44 16.51 34.34
N GLY A 224 -4.77 17.32 33.32
CA GLY A 224 -6.14 17.45 32.81
C GLY A 224 -7.10 18.23 33.72
N VAL A 225 -6.59 19.26 34.43
CA VAL A 225 -7.41 20.11 35.31
C VAL A 225 -8.37 21.02 34.53
N VAL A 226 -9.43 21.46 35.21
CA VAL A 226 -10.29 22.54 34.71
C VAL A 226 -9.54 23.88 34.81
N GLN A 227 -9.43 24.60 33.70
CA GLN A 227 -8.80 25.91 33.64
C GLN A 227 -9.82 26.97 33.24
N ASN A 228 -9.84 28.10 33.95
CA ASN A 228 -10.61 29.29 33.55
C ASN A 228 -9.87 30.09 32.46
N GLN A 229 -10.54 31.12 31.93
CA GLN A 229 -10.19 31.82 30.69
C GLN A 229 -8.72 32.30 30.65
N ASP A 230 -8.22 32.91 31.72
CA ASP A 230 -6.84 33.44 31.78
C ASP A 230 -5.77 32.34 31.64
N ALA A 231 -5.93 31.23 32.37
CA ALA A 231 -4.96 30.14 32.36
C ALA A 231 -5.05 29.30 31.07
N TYR A 232 -6.25 29.07 30.55
CA TYR A 232 -6.47 28.20 29.40
C TYR A 232 -5.78 28.76 28.14
N MET A 233 -5.96 30.05 27.83
CA MET A 233 -5.33 30.66 26.65
C MET A 233 -3.80 30.59 26.73
N LYS A 234 -3.23 30.90 27.91
CA LYS A 234 -1.77 30.79 28.15
C LYS A 234 -1.27 29.37 27.92
N GLY A 235 -1.94 28.37 28.49
CA GLY A 235 -1.59 26.97 28.33
C GLY A 235 -1.67 26.51 26.87
N LYS A 236 -2.76 26.85 26.16
CA LYS A 236 -2.93 26.46 24.75
C LYS A 236 -1.91 27.10 23.82
N ILE A 237 -1.57 28.37 24.01
CA ILE A 237 -0.54 29.05 23.21
C ILE A 237 0.86 28.54 23.57
N ALA A 238 1.13 28.25 24.86
CA ALA A 238 2.42 27.71 25.30
C ALA A 238 2.77 26.37 24.65
N GLN A 239 1.79 25.59 24.19
CA GLN A 239 2.01 24.35 23.43
C GLN A 239 2.82 24.56 22.14
N ARG A 240 2.85 25.79 21.58
CA ARG A 240 3.66 26.12 20.41
C ARG A 240 5.15 25.86 20.62
N TYR A 241 5.63 25.95 21.86
CA TYR A 241 6.99 25.54 22.23
C TYR A 241 7.35 24.15 21.70
N PHE A 242 6.40 23.21 21.69
CA PHE A 242 6.61 21.85 21.20
C PHE A 242 6.43 21.76 19.68
N THR A 243 5.34 22.32 19.15
CA THR A 243 5.00 22.17 17.73
C THR A 243 5.98 22.89 16.80
N ASP A 244 6.50 24.05 17.21
CA ASP A 244 7.43 24.85 16.39
C ASP A 244 8.79 24.16 16.20
N ARG A 245 9.12 23.19 17.06
CA ARG A 245 10.35 22.39 16.98
C ARG A 245 10.22 21.17 16.06
N LEU A 246 8.99 20.75 15.72
CA LEU A 246 8.75 19.50 14.99
C LEU A 246 9.40 19.43 13.61
N PRO A 247 9.40 20.49 12.77
CA PRO A 247 10.06 20.42 11.46
C PRO A 247 11.55 20.08 11.57
N GLY A 248 12.25 20.69 12.53
CA GLY A 248 13.66 20.43 12.80
C GLY A 248 13.91 19.02 13.33
N ILE A 249 13.05 18.55 14.24
CA ILE A 249 13.12 17.18 14.80
C ILE A 249 12.90 16.13 13.71
N LEU A 250 11.89 16.30 12.87
CA LEU A 250 11.60 15.39 11.76
C LEU A 250 12.77 15.32 10.78
N THR A 251 13.30 16.48 10.38
CA THR A 251 14.46 16.55 9.47
C THR A 251 15.67 15.84 10.06
N ALA A 252 16.00 16.11 11.34
CA ALA A 252 17.12 15.45 12.01
C ALA A 252 16.92 13.94 12.16
N THR A 253 15.69 13.50 12.46
CA THR A 253 15.34 12.09 12.60
C THR A 253 15.44 11.35 11.26
N MET A 254 14.94 11.95 10.18
CA MET A 254 15.02 11.39 8.82
C MET A 254 16.46 11.32 8.30
N GLU A 255 17.28 12.34 8.56
CA GLU A 255 18.71 12.32 8.20
C GLU A 255 19.49 11.26 9.00
N ARG A 256 19.17 11.10 10.30
CA ARG A 256 19.74 10.00 11.10
C ARG A 256 19.35 8.64 10.52
N PHE A 257 18.08 8.48 10.14
CA PHE A 257 17.61 7.24 9.53
C PHE A 257 18.34 6.96 8.21
N HIS A 258 18.55 7.99 7.39
CA HIS A 258 19.32 7.89 6.16
C HIS A 258 20.79 7.51 6.40
N ALA A 259 21.45 8.10 7.39
CA ALA A 259 22.83 7.77 7.73
C ALA A 259 23.01 6.28 8.11
N LEU A 260 22.04 5.72 8.83
CA LEU A 260 22.09 4.33 9.29
C LEU A 260 21.68 3.32 8.22
N THR A 261 20.69 3.67 7.40
CA THR A 261 20.01 2.71 6.51
C THR A 261 20.28 2.92 5.03
N GLY A 262 20.81 4.09 4.65
CA GLY A 262 20.90 4.55 3.27
C GLY A 262 19.57 5.02 2.66
N ARG A 263 18.43 4.80 3.32
CA ARG A 263 17.09 5.18 2.82
C ARG A 263 16.76 6.61 3.25
N ARG A 264 16.58 7.50 2.26
CA ARG A 264 16.37 8.93 2.49
C ARG A 264 14.88 9.25 2.58
N PHE A 265 14.52 10.05 3.57
CA PHE A 265 13.19 10.63 3.74
C PHE A 265 13.31 12.15 3.86
N GLY A 266 12.26 12.86 3.49
CA GLY A 266 12.10 14.30 3.69
C GLY A 266 10.66 14.63 4.07
N LEU A 267 10.38 15.90 4.37
CA LEU A 267 9.00 16.35 4.56
C LEU A 267 8.20 16.26 3.26
N VAL A 268 8.89 16.49 2.14
CA VAL A 268 8.42 16.26 0.77
C VAL A 268 9.48 15.50 -0.01
N GLU A 269 9.06 14.89 -1.10
CA GLU A 269 9.89 14.09 -1.99
C GLU A 269 9.76 14.57 -3.44
N PRO A 270 10.68 15.43 -3.90
CA PRO A 270 10.72 15.84 -5.29
C PRO A 270 11.24 14.70 -6.17
N TYR A 271 10.61 14.51 -7.33
CA TYR A 271 11.04 13.54 -8.34
C TYR A 271 11.05 14.20 -9.72
N ARG A 272 12.25 14.36 -10.30
CA ARG A 272 12.47 14.99 -11.61
C ARG A 272 11.88 16.39 -11.73
N LEU A 273 12.02 17.20 -10.69
CA LEU A 273 11.50 18.58 -10.63
C LEU A 273 12.52 19.65 -11.02
N GLU A 274 13.80 19.28 -11.14
CA GLU A 274 14.92 20.20 -11.37
C GLU A 274 14.78 20.99 -12.68
N ASP A 275 14.22 20.36 -13.72
CA ASP A 275 14.00 20.91 -15.06
C ASP A 275 12.53 20.80 -15.52
N ALA A 276 11.61 20.47 -14.60
CA ALA A 276 10.21 20.25 -14.93
C ALA A 276 9.48 21.54 -15.32
N GLU A 277 8.62 21.44 -16.34
CA GLU A 277 7.64 22.48 -16.68
C GLU A 277 6.30 22.26 -16.00
N TYR A 278 5.94 21.00 -15.74
CA TYR A 278 4.67 20.60 -15.14
C TYR A 278 4.93 19.66 -13.97
N ALA A 279 4.08 19.69 -12.94
CA ALA A 279 4.21 18.77 -11.82
C ALA A 279 2.88 18.12 -11.41
N LEU A 280 2.96 16.86 -10.99
CA LEU A 280 1.89 16.14 -10.29
C LEU A 280 2.19 16.16 -8.79
N VAL A 281 1.22 16.48 -7.96
CA VAL A 281 1.39 16.61 -6.50
C VAL A 281 0.38 15.73 -5.78
N GLY A 282 0.81 14.99 -4.76
CA GLY A 282 -0.13 14.25 -3.90
C GLY A 282 0.53 13.47 -2.76
N MET A 283 -0.24 12.61 -2.11
CA MET A 283 0.13 11.86 -0.91
C MET A 283 -0.18 10.36 -1.06
N GLY A 284 0.56 9.53 -0.34
CA GLY A 284 0.31 8.08 -0.30
C GLY A 284 0.66 7.38 -1.61
N SER A 285 0.00 6.25 -1.86
CA SER A 285 0.34 5.29 -2.92
C SER A 285 0.29 5.84 -4.34
N LEU A 286 -0.54 6.87 -4.59
CA LEU A 286 -0.68 7.47 -5.91
C LEU A 286 0.63 8.10 -6.41
N VAL A 287 1.52 8.50 -5.49
CA VAL A 287 2.80 9.14 -5.81
C VAL A 287 3.68 8.23 -6.65
N GLU A 288 3.76 6.93 -6.35
CA GLU A 288 4.62 6.02 -7.13
C GLU A 288 4.08 5.79 -8.55
N THR A 289 2.76 5.66 -8.72
CA THR A 289 2.14 5.54 -10.05
C THR A 289 2.36 6.83 -10.86
N ALA A 290 2.27 7.99 -10.20
CA ALA A 290 2.59 9.27 -10.83
C ALA A 290 4.06 9.35 -11.26
N MET A 291 5.00 8.84 -10.44
CA MET A 291 6.43 8.79 -10.81
C MET A 291 6.67 7.94 -12.05
N ALA A 292 6.09 6.74 -12.12
CA ALA A 292 6.18 5.87 -13.30
C ALA A 292 5.57 6.52 -14.55
N THR A 293 4.45 7.24 -14.38
CA THR A 293 3.81 7.96 -15.48
C THR A 293 4.62 9.17 -15.95
N ALA A 294 5.25 9.90 -15.02
CA ALA A 294 6.15 11.00 -15.35
C ALA A 294 7.39 10.51 -16.12
N ASP A 295 7.96 9.35 -15.75
CA ASP A 295 9.03 8.71 -16.51
C ASP A 295 8.59 8.42 -17.96
N TRP A 296 7.39 7.86 -18.14
CA TRP A 296 6.83 7.58 -19.48
C TRP A 296 6.56 8.84 -20.29
N LEU A 297 5.94 9.87 -19.69
CA LEU A 297 5.66 11.15 -20.35
C LEU A 297 6.94 11.84 -20.84
N ARG A 298 8.01 11.77 -20.05
CA ARG A 298 9.33 12.28 -20.43
C ARG A 298 9.96 11.47 -21.56
N ALA A 299 9.88 10.15 -21.49
CA ALA A 299 10.53 9.26 -22.45
C ALA A 299 9.81 9.17 -23.80
N VAL A 300 8.47 9.23 -23.81
CA VAL A 300 7.64 8.97 -25.01
C VAL A 300 7.05 10.25 -25.60
N ARG A 301 6.62 11.20 -24.75
CA ARG A 301 6.03 12.46 -25.21
C ARG A 301 6.98 13.65 -25.10
N GLU A 302 8.21 13.45 -24.62
CA GLU A 302 9.21 14.50 -24.42
C GLU A 302 8.73 15.66 -23.52
N LEU A 303 7.73 15.41 -22.68
CA LEU A 303 7.17 16.41 -21.76
C LEU A 303 7.94 16.40 -20.44
N ARG A 304 8.45 17.55 -20.02
CA ARG A 304 9.23 17.72 -18.78
C ARG A 304 8.31 17.74 -17.55
N VAL A 305 7.83 16.57 -17.15
CA VAL A 305 6.91 16.39 -16.01
C VAL A 305 7.64 15.86 -14.78
N GLY A 306 7.50 16.54 -13.65
CA GLY A 306 7.97 16.08 -12.35
C GLY A 306 6.83 15.63 -11.43
N VAL A 307 7.19 15.08 -10.27
CA VAL A 307 6.24 14.69 -9.23
C VAL A 307 6.72 15.23 -7.89
N LEU A 308 5.80 15.74 -7.07
CA LEU A 308 6.05 16.07 -5.67
C LEU A 308 5.19 15.17 -4.78
N GLY A 309 5.83 14.23 -4.09
CA GLY A 309 5.19 13.51 -2.99
C GLY A 309 5.23 14.33 -1.71
N VAL A 310 4.09 14.49 -1.03
CA VAL A 310 4.06 15.10 0.30
C VAL A 310 4.08 13.98 1.34
N THR A 311 5.24 13.76 1.96
CA THR A 311 5.43 12.70 2.96
C THR A 311 4.85 13.13 4.30
N VAL A 312 5.08 14.37 4.73
CA VAL A 312 4.59 14.92 6.00
C VAL A 312 3.54 15.98 5.71
N PHE A 313 2.30 15.75 6.12
CA PHE A 313 1.22 16.73 6.02
C PHE A 313 1.14 17.64 7.26
N ARG A 314 1.54 17.12 8.44
CA ARG A 314 1.63 17.87 9.69
C ARG A 314 2.95 17.59 10.40
N PRO A 315 3.73 18.62 10.79
CA PRO A 315 3.56 20.04 10.44
C PRO A 315 3.60 20.26 8.92
N PHE A 316 2.84 21.24 8.42
CA PHE A 316 2.71 21.44 6.97
C PHE A 316 4.00 22.01 6.37
N PRO A 317 4.59 21.37 5.34
CA PRO A 317 5.90 21.75 4.79
C PRO A 317 5.77 22.84 3.71
N ALA A 318 5.20 23.99 4.09
CA ALA A 318 4.92 25.09 3.16
C ALA A 318 6.17 25.56 2.39
N ARG A 319 7.30 25.72 3.09
CA ARG A 319 8.54 26.22 2.50
C ARG A 319 9.11 25.24 1.49
N GLU A 320 9.14 23.96 1.83
CA GLU A 320 9.69 22.89 1.00
C GLU A 320 8.83 22.67 -0.25
N ILE A 321 7.50 22.74 -0.11
CA ILE A 321 6.57 22.66 -1.26
C ILE A 321 6.78 23.84 -2.20
N VAL A 322 6.79 25.07 -1.70
CA VAL A 322 6.97 26.26 -2.55
C VAL A 322 8.34 26.23 -3.23
N GLU A 323 9.40 25.86 -2.52
CA GLU A 323 10.74 25.71 -3.12
C GLU A 323 10.75 24.67 -4.25
N ALA A 324 10.10 23.52 -4.06
CA ALA A 324 10.07 22.45 -5.06
C ALA A 324 9.24 22.79 -6.31
N LEU A 325 8.25 23.68 -6.19
CA LEU A 325 7.28 23.97 -7.25
C LEU A 325 7.38 25.38 -7.84
N ARG A 326 8.20 26.29 -7.28
CA ARG A 326 8.24 27.70 -7.74
C ARG A 326 8.68 27.91 -9.19
N THR A 327 9.32 26.91 -9.80
CA THR A 327 9.87 27.01 -11.17
C THR A 327 8.97 26.41 -12.24
N VAL A 328 7.95 25.62 -11.86
CA VAL A 328 7.06 24.98 -12.84
C VAL A 328 6.05 25.99 -13.39
N LYS A 329 5.56 25.76 -14.61
CA LYS A 329 4.50 26.57 -15.23
C LYS A 329 3.15 26.30 -14.57
N ALA A 330 2.86 25.03 -14.28
CA ALA A 330 1.63 24.60 -13.66
C ALA A 330 1.82 23.29 -12.88
N PHE A 331 0.96 23.03 -11.92
CA PHE A 331 0.90 21.74 -11.23
C PHE A 331 -0.54 21.35 -10.87
N THR A 332 -0.79 20.04 -10.80
CA THR A 332 -2.07 19.47 -10.34
C THR A 332 -1.89 18.81 -8.99
N VAL A 333 -2.66 19.26 -7.99
CA VAL A 333 -2.78 18.60 -6.69
C VAL A 333 -3.89 17.55 -6.77
N ILE A 334 -3.54 16.29 -6.57
CA ILE A 334 -4.45 15.15 -6.68
C ILE A 334 -4.71 14.59 -5.27
N GLU A 335 -5.98 14.57 -4.86
CA GLU A 335 -6.39 14.19 -3.50
C GLU A 335 -7.39 13.02 -3.52
N ARG A 336 -7.19 12.05 -2.62
CA ARG A 336 -8.10 10.91 -2.39
C ARG A 336 -9.29 11.28 -1.51
N MET A 337 -9.90 12.43 -1.78
CA MET A 337 -11.09 12.93 -1.10
C MET A 337 -11.78 14.00 -1.94
N ASP A 338 -13.02 14.33 -1.57
CA ASP A 338 -13.76 15.43 -2.18
C ASP A 338 -14.59 16.15 -1.11
N ASN A 339 -14.28 17.42 -0.86
CA ASN A 339 -15.01 18.28 0.05
C ASN A 339 -15.65 19.44 -0.72
N PRO A 340 -16.85 19.23 -1.30
CA PRO A 340 -17.43 20.16 -2.27
C PRO A 340 -17.88 21.51 -1.69
N LEU A 341 -18.04 21.61 -0.36
CA LEU A 341 -18.39 22.88 0.31
C LEU A 341 -17.15 23.69 0.71
N ALA A 342 -15.96 23.09 0.66
CA ALA A 342 -14.72 23.82 0.87
C ALA A 342 -14.28 24.53 -0.42
N GLN A 343 -13.56 25.65 -0.28
CA GLN A 343 -12.97 26.36 -1.41
C GLN A 343 -11.99 25.47 -2.21
N SER A 344 -11.33 24.54 -1.53
CA SER A 344 -10.45 23.52 -2.09
C SER A 344 -10.33 22.37 -1.09
N ASN A 345 -10.00 21.19 -1.57
CA ASN A 345 -9.61 20.08 -0.72
C ASN A 345 -8.36 20.44 0.13
N PRO A 346 -8.14 19.78 1.28
CA PRO A 346 -7.18 20.23 2.30
C PRO A 346 -5.75 20.45 1.82
N LEU A 347 -5.17 19.53 1.05
CA LEU A 347 -3.82 19.68 0.54
C LEU A 347 -3.75 20.85 -0.45
N ALA A 348 -4.68 20.91 -1.41
CA ALA A 348 -4.72 22.02 -2.36
C ALA A 348 -4.94 23.37 -1.66
N ALA A 349 -5.75 23.43 -0.61
CA ALA A 349 -6.00 24.64 0.16
C ALA A 349 -4.73 25.16 0.83
N GLU A 350 -3.96 24.28 1.49
CA GLU A 350 -2.74 24.67 2.19
C GLU A 350 -1.59 25.00 1.24
N ILE A 351 -1.49 24.32 0.10
CA ILE A 351 -0.54 24.69 -0.96
C ILE A 351 -0.86 26.08 -1.50
N LYS A 352 -2.14 26.37 -1.79
CA LYS A 352 -2.56 27.71 -2.23
C LYS A 352 -2.25 28.78 -1.19
N ALA A 353 -2.46 28.49 0.10
CA ALA A 353 -2.09 29.39 1.20
C ALA A 353 -0.57 29.63 1.26
N ALA A 354 0.24 28.57 1.16
CA ALA A 354 1.70 28.68 1.15
C ALA A 354 2.22 29.54 -0.02
N PHE A 355 1.64 29.38 -1.21
CA PHE A 355 1.97 30.23 -2.36
C PHE A 355 1.47 31.67 -2.22
N ALA A 356 0.33 31.90 -1.56
CA ALA A 356 -0.16 33.24 -1.27
C ALA A 356 0.78 33.97 -0.28
N ASP A 357 1.24 33.28 0.77
CA ASP A 357 2.24 33.80 1.71
C ASP A 357 3.56 34.12 1.02
N ALA A 358 4.04 33.22 0.14
CA ALA A 358 5.23 33.43 -0.66
C ALA A 358 5.10 34.64 -1.62
N ALA A 359 3.94 34.79 -2.28
CA ALA A 359 3.65 35.93 -3.14
C ALA A 359 3.60 37.26 -2.37
N ALA A 360 3.11 37.22 -1.13
CA ALA A 360 3.04 38.38 -0.24
C ALA A 360 4.38 38.71 0.44
N GLY A 361 5.41 37.87 0.27
CA GLY A 361 6.71 38.04 0.92
C GLY A 361 6.66 37.81 2.43
N ALA A 362 5.81 36.88 2.89
CA ALA A 362 5.67 36.57 4.31
C ALA A 362 7.01 36.11 4.93
N PRO A 363 7.31 36.46 6.20
CA PRO A 363 8.56 36.06 6.84
C PRO A 363 8.77 34.53 6.83
N GLY A 364 9.94 34.09 6.37
CA GLY A 364 10.29 32.67 6.30
C GLY A 364 9.74 31.91 5.08
N SER A 365 8.95 32.58 4.22
CA SER A 365 8.50 32.01 2.95
C SER A 365 9.62 32.01 1.89
N THR A 366 9.50 31.11 0.92
CA THR A 366 10.40 31.05 -0.24
C THR A 366 10.01 32.12 -1.25
N PRO A 367 10.92 33.02 -1.68
CA PRO A 367 10.62 34.01 -2.71
C PRO A 367 10.23 33.35 -4.04
N ILE A 368 9.18 33.88 -4.67
CA ILE A 368 8.71 33.46 -6.00
C ILE A 368 8.68 34.65 -6.96
N HIS A 369 8.95 34.40 -8.24
CA HIS A 369 8.94 35.41 -9.30
C HIS A 369 7.65 35.42 -10.11
N GLY A 370 6.86 34.36 -10.00
CA GLY A 370 5.56 34.20 -10.63
C GLY A 370 4.79 33.09 -9.92
N LEU A 371 3.46 33.15 -9.99
CA LEU A 371 2.59 32.13 -9.43
C LEU A 371 2.34 31.04 -10.49
N PRO A 372 2.75 29.78 -10.27
CA PRO A 372 2.38 28.69 -11.15
C PRO A 372 0.87 28.53 -11.22
N ALA A 373 0.37 28.03 -12.34
CA ALA A 373 -1.03 27.65 -12.46
C ALA A 373 -1.32 26.45 -11.53
N ILE A 374 -2.16 26.67 -10.50
CA ILE A 374 -2.52 25.65 -9.52
C ILE A 374 -3.84 24.99 -9.92
N HIS A 375 -3.79 23.70 -10.25
CA HIS A 375 -4.95 22.86 -10.53
C HIS A 375 -5.21 21.90 -9.35
N ALA A 376 -6.46 21.47 -9.18
CA ALA A 376 -6.86 20.51 -8.15
C ALA A 376 -7.74 19.41 -8.75
N ALA A 377 -7.53 18.17 -8.31
CA ALA A 377 -8.26 17.01 -8.76
C ALA A 377 -8.68 16.12 -7.59
N ALA A 378 -9.95 15.71 -7.57
CA ALA A 378 -10.40 14.60 -6.75
C ALA A 378 -10.27 13.29 -7.53
N ALA A 379 -9.59 12.31 -6.96
CA ALA A 379 -9.33 11.03 -7.62
C ALA A 379 -9.12 9.91 -6.60
N GLY A 380 -9.50 8.68 -6.94
CA GLY A 380 -9.14 7.52 -6.15
C GLY A 380 -9.82 7.37 -4.78
N LEU A 381 -10.94 8.08 -4.58
CA LEU A 381 -11.83 7.90 -3.44
C LEU A 381 -12.39 6.48 -3.45
N GLY A 382 -12.41 5.84 -2.29
CA GLY A 382 -12.90 4.47 -2.15
C GLY A 382 -12.07 3.45 -2.93
N SER A 383 -10.75 3.66 -3.04
CA SER A 383 -9.83 2.92 -3.91
C SER A 383 -10.30 2.74 -5.35
N ARG A 384 -11.08 3.71 -5.87
CA ARG A 384 -11.22 3.82 -7.32
C ARG A 384 -9.82 3.92 -7.95
N ASP A 385 -9.60 3.24 -9.06
CA ASP A 385 -8.29 3.31 -9.69
C ASP A 385 -7.95 4.71 -10.16
N VAL A 386 -6.69 5.09 -9.96
CA VAL A 386 -6.04 6.23 -10.58
C VAL A 386 -4.90 5.66 -11.41
N ARG A 387 -5.13 5.55 -12.71
CA ARG A 387 -4.26 4.83 -13.65
C ARG A 387 -3.30 5.79 -14.33
N PRO A 388 -2.26 5.30 -15.03
CA PRO A 388 -1.36 6.15 -15.80
C PRO A 388 -2.10 7.13 -16.72
N GLY A 389 -3.16 6.70 -17.41
CA GLY A 389 -3.94 7.60 -18.26
C GLY A 389 -4.58 8.78 -17.52
N ASP A 390 -4.98 8.61 -16.25
CA ASP A 390 -5.55 9.71 -15.46
C ASP A 390 -4.51 10.80 -15.18
N PHE A 391 -3.26 10.41 -14.92
CA PHE A 391 -2.15 11.35 -14.76
C PHE A 391 -1.77 12.01 -16.09
N VAL A 392 -1.82 11.29 -17.20
CA VAL A 392 -1.65 11.86 -18.56
C VAL A 392 -2.69 12.95 -18.80
N ALA A 393 -3.97 12.67 -18.51
CA ALA A 393 -5.06 13.62 -18.68
C ALA A 393 -4.88 14.89 -17.84
N ALA A 394 -4.39 14.75 -16.60
CA ALA A 394 -4.07 15.90 -15.74
C ALA A 394 -2.94 16.77 -16.33
N VAL A 395 -1.92 16.16 -16.91
CA VAL A 395 -0.82 16.90 -17.58
C VAL A 395 -1.31 17.61 -18.84
N GLU A 396 -2.12 16.95 -19.67
CA GLU A 396 -2.74 17.59 -20.84
C GLU A 396 -3.62 18.78 -20.45
N GLU A 397 -4.32 18.71 -19.31
CA GLU A 397 -5.10 19.83 -18.77
C GLU A 397 -4.22 21.04 -18.43
N MET A 398 -3.05 20.78 -17.85
CA MET A 398 -2.09 21.82 -17.53
C MET A 398 -1.48 22.45 -18.78
N GLU A 399 -1.12 21.64 -19.78
CA GLU A 399 -0.52 22.10 -21.03
C GLU A 399 -1.45 23.07 -21.79
N ARG A 400 -2.74 22.72 -21.87
CA ARG A 400 -3.75 23.57 -22.53
C ARG A 400 -4.23 24.77 -21.69
N GLY A 401 -3.77 24.90 -20.44
CA GLY A 401 -4.23 25.94 -19.52
C GLY A 401 -5.72 25.82 -19.17
N GLY A 402 -6.20 24.57 -19.02
CA GLY A 402 -7.62 24.24 -18.87
C GLY A 402 -8.23 24.54 -17.50
N ARG A 403 -9.21 23.73 -17.11
CA ARG A 403 -9.98 23.81 -15.88
C ARG A 403 -9.08 23.75 -14.66
N ARG A 404 -9.37 24.58 -13.65
CA ARG A 404 -8.66 24.61 -12.37
C ARG A 404 -9.08 23.50 -11.40
N THR A 405 -10.28 22.96 -11.58
CA THR A 405 -10.81 21.87 -10.75
C THR A 405 -11.47 20.83 -11.65
N PHE A 406 -11.17 19.56 -11.42
CA PHE A 406 -11.71 18.43 -12.19
C PHE A 406 -11.68 17.13 -11.37
N VAL A 407 -12.20 16.05 -11.94
CA VAL A 407 -12.14 14.71 -11.33
C VAL A 407 -11.49 13.71 -12.29
N LEU A 408 -10.88 12.66 -11.75
CA LEU A 408 -10.20 11.61 -12.52
C LEU A 408 -10.78 10.22 -12.19
N GLY A 409 -10.63 9.25 -13.10
CA GLY A 409 -11.02 7.85 -12.88
C GLY A 409 -12.52 7.54 -12.89
N ILE A 410 -13.40 8.53 -13.10
CA ILE A 410 -14.87 8.35 -13.13
C ILE A 410 -15.52 9.02 -14.35
N ARG A 411 -16.77 8.64 -14.65
CA ARG A 411 -17.60 9.34 -15.62
C ARG A 411 -18.40 10.42 -14.91
N HIS A 412 -18.09 11.68 -15.21
CA HIS A 412 -18.73 12.85 -14.63
C HIS A 412 -18.53 14.06 -15.55
N GLU A 413 -19.34 15.12 -15.44
CA GLU A 413 -19.17 16.34 -16.23
C GLU A 413 -17.81 17.02 -15.98
N LEU A 414 -17.34 16.95 -14.73
CA LEU A 414 -16.01 17.43 -14.34
C LEU A 414 -14.88 16.47 -14.72
N ALA A 415 -15.17 15.29 -15.28
CA ALA A 415 -14.14 14.30 -15.54
C ALA A 415 -13.20 14.73 -16.68
N LEU A 416 -11.93 14.36 -16.56
CA LEU A 416 -10.99 14.35 -17.69
C LEU A 416 -10.83 12.92 -18.18
N PRO A 417 -11.42 12.55 -19.34
CA PRO A 417 -11.19 11.23 -19.91
C PRO A 417 -9.74 11.15 -20.40
N PRO A 418 -9.02 10.04 -20.11
CA PRO A 418 -7.68 9.86 -20.63
C PRO A 418 -7.71 9.70 -22.16
N THR A 419 -6.82 10.41 -22.85
CA THR A 419 -6.56 10.23 -24.29
C THR A 419 -5.81 8.93 -24.56
N GLU A 420 -4.94 8.56 -23.62
CA GLU A 420 -4.08 7.38 -23.66
C GLU A 420 -3.96 6.79 -22.26
N ASP A 421 -3.76 5.47 -22.16
CA ASP A 421 -3.50 4.78 -20.90
C ASP A 421 -2.30 3.85 -21.06
N PRO A 422 -1.08 4.37 -20.83
CA PRO A 422 0.15 3.65 -21.18
C PRO A 422 0.49 2.54 -20.18
N ASP A 423 1.19 1.51 -20.69
CA ASP A 423 1.85 0.52 -19.85
C ASP A 423 3.13 1.11 -19.25
N VAL A 424 3.07 1.49 -17.97
CA VAL A 424 4.19 2.07 -17.22
C VAL A 424 4.90 1.04 -16.32
N ARG A 425 4.59 -0.26 -16.49
CA ARG A 425 5.32 -1.32 -15.77
C ARG A 425 6.79 -1.32 -16.20
N PRO A 426 7.70 -1.79 -15.33
CA PRO A 426 9.09 -1.94 -15.72
C PRO A 426 9.26 -2.77 -17.00
N ARG A 427 10.26 -2.45 -17.81
CA ARG A 427 10.52 -3.18 -19.05
C ARG A 427 10.78 -4.66 -18.75
N GLY A 428 10.11 -5.55 -19.48
CA GLY A 428 10.23 -6.99 -19.27
C GLY A 428 9.49 -7.52 -18.05
N ALA A 429 8.68 -6.68 -17.37
CA ALA A 429 7.80 -7.13 -16.32
C ALA A 429 6.81 -8.19 -16.83
N PHE A 430 6.47 -9.13 -15.96
CA PHE A 430 5.45 -10.13 -16.16
C PHE A 430 4.32 -9.91 -15.16
N SER A 431 3.09 -9.82 -15.65
CA SER A 431 1.93 -9.65 -14.79
C SER A 431 0.87 -10.72 -14.98
N MET A 432 0.17 -10.99 -13.89
CA MET A 432 -0.93 -11.92 -13.80
C MET A 432 -2.16 -11.22 -13.24
N ARG A 433 -3.32 -11.50 -13.83
CA ARG A 433 -4.64 -11.21 -13.24
C ARG A 433 -5.44 -12.49 -13.14
N GLY A 434 -5.52 -13.02 -11.93
CA GLY A 434 -6.30 -14.22 -11.67
C GLY A 434 -7.75 -13.92 -11.34
N HIS A 435 -8.65 -14.69 -11.95
CA HIS A 435 -10.08 -14.68 -11.67
C HIS A 435 -10.42 -15.91 -10.84
N SER A 436 -10.92 -15.68 -9.64
CA SER A 436 -11.17 -16.73 -8.65
C SER A 436 -12.50 -16.54 -7.94
N VAL A 437 -12.76 -17.42 -6.97
CA VAL A 437 -13.94 -17.41 -6.11
C VAL A 437 -13.49 -17.29 -4.66
N GLY A 438 -14.18 -16.43 -3.90
CA GLY A 438 -13.91 -16.22 -2.48
C GLY A 438 -13.92 -17.53 -1.71
N GLY A 439 -12.81 -17.82 -1.00
CA GLY A 439 -12.62 -19.06 -0.24
C GLY A 439 -11.70 -20.09 -0.88
N PHE A 440 -11.30 -19.92 -2.15
CA PHE A 440 -10.41 -20.85 -2.87
C PHE A 440 -8.92 -20.69 -2.52
N GLY A 441 -8.58 -19.81 -1.57
CA GLY A 441 -7.21 -19.61 -1.10
C GLY A 441 -6.32 -18.77 -2.03
N SER A 442 -6.87 -18.16 -3.09
CA SER A 442 -6.10 -17.45 -4.12
C SER A 442 -5.26 -16.30 -3.60
N VAL A 443 -5.71 -15.55 -2.58
CA VAL A 443 -4.91 -14.50 -1.94
C VAL A 443 -3.66 -15.09 -1.28
N THR A 444 -3.82 -16.19 -0.54
CA THR A 444 -2.69 -16.89 0.10
C THR A 444 -1.75 -17.45 -0.96
N THR A 445 -2.27 -18.07 -2.01
CA THR A 445 -1.47 -18.55 -3.13
C THR A 445 -0.69 -17.44 -3.80
N ASN A 446 -1.35 -16.31 -4.09
CA ASN A 446 -0.71 -15.17 -4.74
C ASN A 446 0.47 -14.66 -3.89
N ARG A 447 0.27 -14.59 -2.58
CA ARG A 447 1.32 -14.25 -1.63
C ARG A 447 2.45 -15.28 -1.57
N VAL A 448 2.14 -16.58 -1.64
CA VAL A 448 3.14 -17.65 -1.72
C VAL A 448 3.96 -17.52 -3.01
N ILE A 449 3.32 -17.29 -4.16
CA ILE A 449 3.98 -17.05 -5.44
C ILE A 449 4.91 -15.83 -5.32
N ALA A 450 4.39 -14.68 -4.88
CA ALA A 450 5.17 -13.46 -4.69
C ALA A 450 6.38 -13.69 -3.77
N THR A 451 6.19 -14.41 -2.66
CA THR A 451 7.28 -14.72 -1.71
C THR A 451 8.34 -15.61 -2.34
N ILE A 452 7.95 -16.63 -3.12
CA ILE A 452 8.91 -17.47 -3.85
C ILE A 452 9.70 -16.60 -4.83
N LEU A 453 9.02 -15.77 -5.61
CA LEU A 453 9.67 -14.96 -6.63
C LEU A 453 10.61 -13.88 -6.05
N GLY A 454 10.19 -13.23 -4.96
CA GLY A 454 11.00 -12.22 -4.27
C GLY A 454 12.15 -12.82 -3.47
N ASP A 455 11.89 -13.86 -2.67
CA ASP A 455 12.91 -14.41 -1.75
C ASP A 455 13.94 -15.27 -2.51
N LEU A 456 13.54 -16.02 -3.55
CA LEU A 456 14.42 -16.91 -4.33
C LEU A 456 15.10 -16.19 -5.49
N PHE A 457 14.31 -15.66 -6.42
CA PHE A 457 14.80 -15.14 -7.69
C PHE A 457 15.28 -13.69 -7.57
N LYS A 458 15.14 -13.08 -6.37
CA LYS A 458 15.53 -11.69 -6.10
C LYS A 458 14.88 -10.69 -7.05
N LEU A 459 13.71 -11.06 -7.58
CA LEU A 459 12.90 -10.20 -8.41
C LEU A 459 12.08 -9.25 -7.54
N HIS A 460 11.74 -8.11 -8.10
CA HIS A 460 10.74 -7.23 -7.54
C HIS A 460 9.35 -7.81 -7.80
N VAL A 461 8.54 -7.89 -6.76
CA VAL A 461 7.18 -8.42 -6.78
C VAL A 461 6.24 -7.39 -6.18
N GLN A 462 5.03 -7.35 -6.73
CA GLN A 462 3.91 -6.64 -6.17
C GLN A 462 2.68 -7.52 -6.32
N ALA A 463 2.02 -7.86 -5.21
CA ALA A 463 0.87 -8.76 -5.22
C ALA A 463 -0.23 -8.22 -4.31
N TYR A 464 -1.42 -8.07 -4.87
CA TYR A 464 -2.57 -7.52 -4.15
C TYR A 464 -3.86 -8.13 -4.73
N PRO A 465 -4.85 -8.40 -3.90
CA PRO A 465 -6.15 -8.81 -4.38
C PRO A 465 -7.10 -7.61 -4.51
N LEU A 466 -8.06 -7.71 -5.41
CA LEU A 466 -9.24 -6.85 -5.44
C LEU A 466 -10.23 -7.41 -4.42
N TYR A 467 -10.23 -6.80 -3.23
CA TYR A 467 -11.27 -7.04 -2.25
C TYR A 467 -12.52 -6.26 -2.68
N GLY A 468 -13.67 -6.89 -2.64
CA GLY A 468 -14.94 -6.18 -2.61
C GLY A 468 -15.73 -6.53 -1.36
N SER A 469 -16.99 -6.11 -1.30
CA SER A 469 -17.90 -6.39 -0.18
C SER A 469 -18.34 -7.86 -0.09
N GLU A 470 -18.00 -8.64 -1.11
CA GLU A 470 -18.45 -9.97 -1.36
C GLU A 470 -17.87 -11.00 -0.37
N LYS A 471 -18.77 -11.78 0.26
CA LYS A 471 -18.40 -12.89 1.14
C LYS A 471 -17.93 -14.11 0.32
N LYS A 472 -17.53 -15.18 1.02
CA LYS A 472 -17.15 -16.48 0.46
C LYS A 472 -18.16 -16.95 -0.62
N GLY A 473 -17.65 -17.44 -1.75
CA GLY A 473 -18.47 -17.99 -2.85
C GLY A 473 -18.72 -17.02 -4.01
N LEU A 474 -18.28 -15.76 -3.91
CA LEU A 474 -18.45 -14.76 -4.97
C LEU A 474 -17.14 -14.52 -5.74
N PRO A 475 -17.20 -14.00 -6.97
CA PRO A 475 -16.04 -13.75 -7.81
C PRO A 475 -15.05 -12.78 -7.16
N THR A 476 -13.76 -13.03 -7.31
CA THR A 476 -12.68 -12.16 -6.82
C THR A 476 -11.53 -12.15 -7.81
N THR A 477 -10.89 -11.00 -7.93
CA THR A 477 -9.72 -10.81 -8.79
C THR A 477 -8.49 -10.61 -7.94
N TYR A 478 -7.34 -11.08 -8.39
CA TYR A 478 -6.07 -10.77 -7.75
C TYR A 478 -4.97 -10.57 -8.78
N PHE A 479 -3.99 -9.76 -8.40
CA PHE A 479 -2.95 -9.27 -9.28
C PHE A 479 -1.58 -9.64 -8.73
N LEU A 480 -0.67 -9.92 -9.65
CA LEU A 480 0.75 -10.09 -9.38
C LEU A 480 1.50 -9.41 -10.52
N THR A 481 2.49 -8.61 -10.18
CA THR A 481 3.49 -8.12 -11.12
C THR A 481 4.86 -8.53 -10.61
N VAL A 482 5.73 -8.93 -11.54
CA VAL A 482 7.09 -9.38 -11.26
C VAL A 482 8.01 -8.71 -12.26
N ALA A 483 9.12 -8.16 -11.79
CA ALA A 483 10.07 -7.44 -12.63
C ALA A 483 11.49 -7.53 -12.05
N GLU A 484 12.49 -7.26 -12.88
CA GLU A 484 13.89 -7.10 -12.43
C GLU A 484 14.12 -5.75 -11.73
N GLU A 485 13.31 -4.75 -12.07
CA GLU A 485 13.34 -3.42 -11.47
C GLU A 485 12.12 -3.19 -10.57
N ARG A 486 12.22 -2.16 -9.73
CA ARG A 486 11.17 -1.81 -8.79
C ARG A 486 9.85 -1.50 -9.51
N ILE A 487 8.78 -2.14 -9.05
CA ILE A 487 7.40 -1.90 -9.50
C ILE A 487 6.83 -0.71 -8.71
N ARG A 488 6.15 0.22 -9.41
CA ARG A 488 5.63 1.47 -8.85
C ARG A 488 4.12 1.68 -9.09
N THR A 489 3.43 0.69 -9.63
CA THR A 489 2.05 0.81 -10.11
C THR A 489 1.04 0.36 -9.06
N HIS A 490 0.46 1.29 -8.31
CA HIS A 490 -0.59 1.01 -7.30
C HIS A 490 -2.01 1.23 -7.87
N SER A 491 -2.37 0.47 -8.90
CA SER A 491 -3.70 0.48 -9.55
C SER A 491 -4.01 -0.91 -10.12
N GLU A 492 -5.26 -1.19 -10.50
CA GLU A 492 -5.54 -2.40 -11.28
C GLU A 492 -4.71 -2.47 -12.57
N LEU A 493 -4.38 -3.69 -12.99
CA LEU A 493 -3.58 -3.93 -14.18
C LEU A 493 -4.43 -3.88 -15.45
N ALA A 494 -4.17 -2.89 -16.30
CA ALA A 494 -4.71 -2.80 -17.65
C ALA A 494 -3.99 -3.70 -18.66
N HIS A 495 -2.75 -4.11 -18.36
CA HIS A 495 -1.92 -4.96 -19.20
C HIS A 495 -1.46 -6.19 -18.40
N VAL A 496 -1.71 -7.39 -18.93
CA VAL A 496 -1.37 -8.66 -18.27
C VAL A 496 -0.84 -9.70 -19.24
N ASP A 497 -0.04 -10.63 -18.74
CA ASP A 497 0.64 -11.66 -19.53
C ASP A 497 0.05 -13.06 -19.28
N PHE A 498 -0.49 -13.27 -18.07
CA PHE A 498 -1.11 -14.52 -17.66
C PHE A 498 -2.47 -14.31 -16.97
N VAL A 499 -3.48 -15.05 -17.42
CA VAL A 499 -4.84 -14.99 -16.88
C VAL A 499 -5.27 -16.38 -16.41
N PRO A 500 -5.12 -16.71 -15.12
CA PRO A 500 -5.68 -17.93 -14.57
C PRO A 500 -7.15 -17.76 -14.20
N LEU A 501 -7.98 -18.65 -14.75
CA LEU A 501 -9.42 -18.75 -14.50
C LEU A 501 -9.68 -19.98 -13.63
N ASN A 502 -9.99 -19.76 -12.36
CA ASN A 502 -10.38 -20.86 -11.47
C ASN A 502 -11.82 -21.34 -11.72
N ASP A 503 -12.61 -20.56 -12.46
CA ASP A 503 -13.95 -20.90 -12.92
C ASP A 503 -14.19 -20.25 -14.29
N VAL A 504 -14.66 -21.03 -15.27
CA VAL A 504 -15.05 -20.56 -16.61
C VAL A 504 -16.22 -19.57 -16.56
N ASN A 505 -17.01 -19.57 -15.49
CA ASN A 505 -18.07 -18.58 -15.25
C ASN A 505 -17.54 -17.14 -15.23
N ALA A 506 -16.23 -16.92 -15.06
CA ALA A 506 -15.60 -15.61 -15.20
C ALA A 506 -15.96 -14.91 -16.53
N PHE A 507 -16.14 -15.66 -17.62
CA PHE A 507 -16.57 -15.10 -18.91
C PHE A 507 -18.02 -14.61 -18.93
N HIS A 508 -18.87 -15.08 -18.02
CA HIS A 508 -20.25 -14.60 -17.89
C HIS A 508 -20.36 -13.34 -17.02
N LEU A 509 -19.31 -13.04 -16.24
CA LEU A 509 -19.25 -11.90 -15.32
C LEU A 509 -18.59 -10.67 -15.95
N GLY A 510 -17.82 -10.86 -17.02
CA GLY A 510 -17.14 -9.80 -17.75
C GLY A 510 -16.16 -10.36 -18.76
N ASN A 511 -15.21 -9.53 -19.21
CA ASN A 511 -14.15 -9.94 -20.11
C ASN A 511 -12.85 -10.22 -19.34
N PRO A 512 -12.57 -11.49 -18.95
CA PRO A 512 -11.34 -11.80 -18.23
C PRO A 512 -10.08 -11.66 -19.09
N LEU A 513 -10.20 -11.58 -20.41
CA LEU A 513 -9.09 -11.40 -21.36
C LEU A 513 -8.76 -9.93 -21.64
N ALA A 514 -9.50 -8.98 -21.05
CA ALA A 514 -9.26 -7.56 -21.26
C ALA A 514 -7.82 -7.18 -20.90
N GLY A 515 -7.04 -6.66 -21.86
CA GLY A 515 -5.66 -6.23 -21.60
C GLY A 515 -4.60 -7.33 -21.68
N ILE A 516 -4.95 -8.57 -22.04
CA ILE A 516 -3.95 -9.64 -22.17
C ILE A 516 -3.02 -9.38 -23.36
N ALA A 517 -1.71 -9.51 -23.16
CA ALA A 517 -0.70 -9.34 -24.20
C ALA A 517 -0.87 -10.37 -25.33
N ALA A 518 -0.46 -10.00 -26.55
CA ALA A 518 -0.38 -10.95 -27.66
C ALA A 518 0.59 -12.07 -27.33
N GLY A 519 0.23 -13.33 -27.64
CA GLY A 519 0.97 -14.50 -27.20
C GLY A 519 0.86 -14.82 -25.71
N GLY A 520 0.04 -14.08 -24.95
CA GLY A 520 -0.22 -14.30 -23.53
C GLY A 520 -0.86 -15.66 -23.26
N THR A 521 -0.84 -16.09 -22.00
CA THR A 521 -1.32 -17.41 -21.59
C THR A 521 -2.60 -17.31 -20.75
N VAL A 522 -3.58 -18.16 -21.04
CA VAL A 522 -4.80 -18.31 -20.24
C VAL A 522 -4.79 -19.70 -19.64
N PHE A 523 -4.98 -19.80 -18.33
CA PHE A 523 -5.20 -21.07 -17.66
C PHE A 523 -6.69 -21.24 -17.35
N ILE A 524 -7.24 -22.42 -17.61
CA ILE A 524 -8.64 -22.76 -17.36
C ILE A 524 -8.70 -23.97 -16.43
N GLN A 525 -9.28 -23.78 -15.25
CA GLN A 525 -9.74 -24.93 -14.47
C GLN A 525 -10.84 -25.64 -15.26
N SER A 526 -10.67 -26.95 -15.50
CA SER A 526 -11.71 -27.79 -16.10
C SER A 526 -11.64 -29.22 -15.60
N SER A 527 -12.79 -29.86 -15.41
CA SER A 527 -12.89 -31.29 -15.11
C SER A 527 -12.85 -32.17 -16.37
N ASP A 528 -13.01 -31.59 -17.57
CA ASP A 528 -12.89 -32.35 -18.81
C ASP A 528 -11.43 -32.56 -19.17
N ALA A 529 -11.12 -33.75 -19.68
CA ALA A 529 -9.80 -34.07 -20.22
C ALA A 529 -9.73 -33.90 -21.75
N ASP A 530 -10.87 -33.71 -22.42
CA ASP A 530 -10.93 -33.51 -23.87
C ASP A 530 -10.73 -32.02 -24.22
N PRO A 531 -9.63 -31.65 -24.91
CA PRO A 531 -9.38 -30.27 -25.31
C PRO A 531 -10.49 -29.67 -26.18
N ALA A 532 -11.16 -30.46 -27.02
CA ALA A 532 -12.23 -29.96 -27.88
C ALA A 532 -13.47 -29.55 -27.07
N ALA A 533 -13.79 -30.32 -26.02
CA ALA A 533 -14.87 -29.99 -25.09
C ALA A 533 -14.57 -28.71 -24.29
N ILE A 534 -13.33 -28.53 -23.84
CA ILE A 534 -12.89 -27.31 -23.13
C ILE A 534 -12.99 -26.09 -24.04
N TRP A 535 -12.46 -26.19 -25.26
CA TRP A 535 -12.53 -25.13 -26.26
C TRP A 535 -13.97 -24.68 -26.51
N LYS A 536 -14.89 -25.64 -26.70
CA LYS A 536 -16.31 -25.36 -26.97
C LYS A 536 -17.03 -24.64 -25.83
N ARG A 537 -16.53 -24.72 -24.58
CA ARG A 537 -17.12 -24.01 -23.43
C ARG A 537 -16.71 -22.54 -23.36
N ILE A 538 -15.63 -22.15 -24.02
CA ILE A 538 -15.19 -20.76 -24.09
C ILE A 538 -16.18 -20.01 -24.99
N PRO A 539 -16.76 -18.87 -24.57
CA PRO A 539 -17.67 -18.10 -25.42
C PRO A 539 -17.04 -17.63 -26.73
N ASP A 540 -17.83 -17.51 -27.79
CA ASP A 540 -17.35 -17.21 -29.14
C ASP A 540 -16.56 -15.88 -29.22
N GLU A 541 -16.97 -14.87 -28.47
CA GLU A 541 -16.25 -13.59 -28.38
C GLU A 541 -14.84 -13.77 -27.78
N ALA A 542 -14.71 -14.59 -26.74
CA ALA A 542 -13.42 -14.91 -26.13
C ALA A 542 -12.57 -15.79 -27.05
N GLN A 543 -13.17 -16.76 -27.76
CA GLN A 543 -12.49 -17.54 -28.78
C GLN A 543 -11.91 -16.66 -29.90
N ALA A 544 -12.65 -15.62 -30.31
CA ALA A 544 -12.18 -14.66 -31.30
C ALA A 544 -10.93 -13.90 -30.82
N ILE A 545 -10.94 -13.40 -29.58
CA ILE A 545 -9.78 -12.73 -28.95
C ILE A 545 -8.59 -13.69 -28.84
N ILE A 546 -8.82 -14.94 -28.42
CA ILE A 546 -7.77 -15.96 -28.30
C ILE A 546 -7.07 -16.20 -29.64
N ARG A 547 -7.84 -16.32 -30.73
CA ARG A 547 -7.27 -16.49 -32.07
C ARG A 547 -6.56 -15.24 -32.56
N GLU A 548 -7.19 -14.08 -32.43
CA GLU A 548 -6.65 -12.80 -32.90
C GLU A 548 -5.31 -12.46 -32.24
N ARG A 549 -5.21 -12.68 -30.92
CA ARG A 549 -4.00 -12.38 -30.14
C ARG A 549 -3.02 -13.55 -30.06
N GLY A 550 -3.33 -14.69 -30.68
CA GLY A 550 -2.49 -15.89 -30.64
C GLY A 550 -2.23 -16.41 -29.22
N LEU A 551 -3.26 -16.44 -28.37
CA LEU A 551 -3.12 -16.80 -26.96
C LEU A 551 -2.92 -18.31 -26.79
N ARG A 552 -2.11 -18.68 -25.78
CA ARG A 552 -1.91 -20.07 -25.37
C ARG A 552 -2.92 -20.45 -24.31
N ILE A 553 -3.58 -21.60 -24.47
CA ILE A 553 -4.59 -22.09 -23.54
C ILE A 553 -4.07 -23.30 -22.80
N LEU A 554 -4.00 -23.22 -21.47
CA LEU A 554 -3.65 -24.31 -20.58
C LEU A 554 -4.89 -24.75 -19.80
N ALA A 555 -5.01 -26.05 -19.53
CA ALA A 555 -6.10 -26.57 -18.72
C ALA A 555 -5.64 -27.65 -17.73
N LEU A 556 -6.32 -27.72 -16.59
CA LEU A 556 -6.12 -28.77 -15.58
C LEU A 556 -7.29 -28.85 -14.59
N ASP A 557 -7.62 -30.06 -14.13
CA ASP A 557 -8.58 -30.24 -13.03
C ASP A 557 -7.90 -30.04 -11.67
N THR A 558 -7.75 -28.79 -11.26
CA THR A 558 -7.16 -28.43 -9.96
C THR A 558 -7.98 -28.95 -8.77
N GLN A 559 -9.30 -29.12 -8.94
CA GLN A 559 -10.19 -29.62 -7.88
C GLN A 559 -9.99 -31.11 -7.64
N LYS A 560 -9.89 -31.91 -8.70
CA LYS A 560 -9.57 -33.34 -8.59
C LYS A 560 -8.21 -33.55 -7.94
N ILE A 561 -7.17 -32.84 -8.40
CA ILE A 561 -5.83 -32.95 -7.81
C ILE A 561 -5.86 -32.60 -6.32
N ALA A 562 -6.56 -31.53 -5.94
CA ALA A 562 -6.70 -31.13 -4.55
C ALA A 562 -7.39 -32.21 -3.69
N ARG A 563 -8.49 -32.80 -4.18
CA ARG A 563 -9.22 -33.89 -3.49
C ARG A 563 -8.38 -35.16 -3.31
N GLU A 564 -7.57 -35.49 -4.30
CA GLU A 564 -6.68 -36.66 -4.27
C GLU A 564 -5.43 -36.43 -3.39
N THR A 565 -5.02 -35.17 -3.21
CA THR A 565 -3.78 -34.84 -2.50
C THR A 565 -3.97 -34.75 -0.99
N THR A 566 -5.13 -34.30 -0.50
CA THR A 566 -5.42 -34.21 0.93
C THR A 566 -6.79 -34.78 1.27
N SER A 567 -6.85 -35.58 2.35
CA SER A 567 -8.10 -36.12 2.89
C SER A 567 -8.88 -35.10 3.73
N ARG A 568 -8.30 -33.93 4.00
CA ARG A 568 -8.87 -32.89 4.87
C ARG A 568 -9.80 -31.95 4.09
N PRO A 569 -11.12 -31.99 4.32
CA PRO A 569 -12.09 -31.25 3.51
C PRO A 569 -11.83 -29.74 3.46
N GLU A 570 -11.38 -29.15 4.56
CA GLU A 570 -11.09 -27.72 4.68
C GLU A 570 -9.86 -27.28 3.88
N LEU A 571 -8.94 -28.20 3.59
CA LEU A 571 -7.74 -27.94 2.78
C LEU A 571 -7.99 -28.17 1.29
N GLN A 572 -8.88 -29.09 0.91
CA GLN A 572 -9.16 -29.39 -0.51
C GLN A 572 -9.53 -28.14 -1.31
N VAL A 573 -10.35 -27.25 -0.74
CA VAL A 573 -10.74 -26.01 -1.43
C VAL A 573 -9.56 -25.05 -1.60
N ARG A 574 -8.67 -24.95 -0.60
CA ARG A 574 -7.51 -24.05 -0.63
C ARG A 574 -6.34 -24.59 -1.44
N MET A 575 -6.22 -25.92 -1.52
CA MET A 575 -5.12 -26.61 -2.20
C MET A 575 -5.15 -26.39 -3.72
N GLN A 576 -6.31 -26.06 -4.30
CA GLN A 576 -6.43 -25.68 -5.71
C GLN A 576 -5.47 -24.54 -6.08
N GLY A 577 -5.32 -23.54 -5.22
CA GLY A 577 -4.38 -22.45 -5.44
C GLY A 577 -2.92 -22.93 -5.43
N ILE A 578 -2.58 -23.96 -4.66
CA ILE A 578 -1.22 -24.52 -4.68
C ILE A 578 -0.95 -25.35 -5.94
N VAL A 579 -1.97 -25.99 -6.51
CA VAL A 579 -1.87 -26.57 -7.86
C VAL A 579 -1.59 -25.45 -8.89
N LEU A 580 -2.26 -24.30 -8.75
CA LEU A 580 -2.03 -23.13 -9.61
C LEU A 580 -0.60 -22.59 -9.51
N LEU A 581 0.07 -22.67 -8.37
CA LEU A 581 1.50 -22.34 -8.28
C LEU A 581 2.33 -23.21 -9.24
N GLY A 582 2.09 -24.52 -9.29
CA GLY A 582 2.76 -25.41 -10.24
C GLY A 582 2.51 -25.05 -11.69
N ILE A 583 1.24 -24.77 -12.01
CA ILE A 583 0.83 -24.29 -13.34
C ILE A 583 1.52 -22.97 -13.69
N PHE A 584 1.56 -22.02 -12.76
CA PHE A 584 2.21 -20.73 -12.93
C PHE A 584 3.70 -20.93 -13.24
N LEU A 585 4.40 -21.78 -12.50
CA LEU A 585 5.81 -22.09 -12.75
C LEU A 585 6.03 -22.70 -14.15
N ARG A 586 5.10 -23.53 -14.64
CA ARG A 586 5.15 -24.11 -15.98
C ARG A 586 4.79 -23.11 -17.10
N ALA A 587 3.83 -22.24 -16.85
CA ALA A 587 3.28 -21.30 -17.82
C ALA A 587 4.17 -20.08 -18.04
N THR A 588 5.01 -19.74 -17.08
CA THR A 588 5.74 -18.46 -17.03
C THR A 588 7.09 -18.56 -17.77
N PRO A 589 7.23 -17.96 -18.97
CA PRO A 589 8.39 -18.20 -19.84
C PRO A 589 9.71 -17.66 -19.27
N PHE A 590 9.66 -16.59 -18.46
CA PHE A 590 10.89 -15.99 -17.93
C PHE A 590 11.61 -16.92 -16.95
N LEU A 591 10.91 -17.82 -16.25
CA LEU A 591 11.53 -18.77 -15.32
C LEU A 591 12.52 -19.70 -16.03
N SER A 592 12.20 -20.10 -17.27
CA SER A 592 13.11 -20.91 -18.11
C SER A 592 14.39 -20.18 -18.54
N ARG A 593 14.43 -18.85 -18.38
CA ARG A 593 15.58 -17.99 -18.71
C ARG A 593 16.41 -17.64 -17.49
N LEU A 594 15.93 -17.92 -16.27
CA LEU A 594 16.68 -17.66 -15.07
C LEU A 594 17.76 -18.74 -14.86
N PRO A 595 18.92 -18.41 -14.28
CA PRO A 595 20.04 -19.34 -14.12
C PRO A 595 19.84 -20.30 -12.93
N TYR A 596 18.66 -20.90 -12.79
CA TYR A 596 18.35 -21.84 -11.71
C TYR A 596 18.00 -23.21 -12.25
N THR A 597 18.49 -24.24 -11.57
CA THR A 597 18.15 -25.64 -11.84
C THR A 597 16.78 -25.99 -11.27
N ASP A 598 16.13 -27.02 -11.82
CA ASP A 598 14.85 -27.54 -11.30
C ASP A 598 14.93 -27.88 -9.80
N ASP A 599 16.08 -28.42 -9.35
CA ASP A 599 16.37 -28.73 -7.94
C ASP A 599 16.40 -27.49 -7.03
N GLU A 600 16.85 -26.35 -7.53
CA GLU A 600 16.87 -25.09 -6.78
C GLU A 600 15.47 -24.49 -6.65
N ILE A 601 14.67 -24.60 -7.71
CA ILE A 601 13.26 -24.21 -7.72
C ILE A 601 12.48 -25.08 -6.72
N ASP A 602 12.63 -26.41 -6.77
CA ASP A 602 11.96 -27.35 -5.87
C ASP A 602 12.30 -27.06 -4.40
N ARG A 603 13.59 -26.86 -4.08
CA ARG A 603 14.02 -26.51 -2.72
C ARG A 603 13.45 -25.17 -2.24
N ALA A 604 13.24 -24.21 -3.14
CA ALA A 604 12.66 -22.92 -2.78
C ALA A 604 11.16 -23.00 -2.55
N VAL A 605 10.45 -23.75 -3.39
CA VAL A 605 9.03 -24.07 -3.16
C VAL A 605 8.88 -24.73 -1.79
N GLU A 606 9.72 -25.72 -1.46
CA GLU A 606 9.72 -26.35 -0.13
C GLU A 606 9.96 -25.34 1.01
N ARG A 607 10.99 -24.49 0.91
CA ARG A 607 11.24 -23.46 1.93
C ARG A 607 10.03 -22.54 2.13
N SER A 608 9.38 -22.11 1.05
CA SER A 608 8.17 -21.28 1.13
C SER A 608 7.00 -22.04 1.77
N MET A 609 6.76 -23.29 1.37
CA MET A 609 5.70 -24.12 2.00
C MET A 609 5.94 -24.30 3.50
N ARG A 610 7.18 -24.51 3.93
CA ARG A 610 7.54 -24.58 5.35
C ARG A 610 7.29 -23.27 6.08
N LYS A 611 7.60 -22.11 5.48
CA LYS A 611 7.34 -20.78 6.04
C LYS A 611 5.83 -20.55 6.27
N PHE A 612 4.99 -20.85 5.28
CA PHE A 612 3.54 -20.61 5.37
C PHE A 612 2.77 -21.68 6.16
N PHE A 613 3.19 -22.94 6.07
CA PHE A 613 2.41 -24.08 6.59
C PHE A 613 3.13 -24.88 7.69
N GLY A 614 4.34 -24.51 8.11
CA GLY A 614 5.12 -25.27 9.10
C GLY A 614 4.42 -25.47 10.43
N LYS A 615 3.64 -24.48 10.89
CA LYS A 615 2.82 -24.59 12.11
C LYS A 615 1.69 -25.64 12.01
N ARG A 616 1.37 -26.11 10.80
CA ARG A 616 0.32 -27.13 10.53
C ARG A 616 0.87 -28.56 10.45
N GLY A 617 2.17 -28.73 10.60
CA GLY A 617 2.86 -30.03 10.62
C GLY A 617 3.35 -30.52 9.26
N GLU A 618 4.26 -31.51 9.29
CA GLU A 618 4.99 -32.00 8.11
C GLU A 618 4.08 -32.61 7.04
N ALA A 619 3.04 -33.34 7.44
CA ALA A 619 2.09 -33.94 6.49
C ALA A 619 1.46 -32.90 5.57
N VAL A 620 1.06 -31.75 6.13
CA VAL A 620 0.47 -30.65 5.34
C VAL A 620 1.50 -30.08 4.36
N ILE A 621 2.76 -29.93 4.76
CA ILE A 621 3.83 -29.45 3.86
C ILE A 621 3.99 -30.40 2.66
N GLN A 622 4.08 -31.71 2.91
CA GLN A 622 4.25 -32.72 1.86
C GLN A 622 3.05 -32.79 0.90
N GLU A 623 1.82 -32.63 1.43
CA GLU A 623 0.61 -32.53 0.62
C GLU A 623 0.66 -31.30 -0.31
N ASN A 624 1.05 -30.13 0.21
CA ASN A 624 1.17 -28.91 -0.60
C ASN A 624 2.26 -29.05 -1.69
N LEU A 625 3.40 -29.67 -1.37
CA LEU A 625 4.46 -29.91 -2.35
C LEU A 625 4.01 -30.85 -3.47
N ARG A 626 3.27 -31.92 -3.12
CA ARG A 626 2.69 -32.83 -4.10
C ARG A 626 1.69 -32.11 -5.01
N ALA A 627 0.83 -31.26 -4.45
CA ALA A 627 -0.12 -30.47 -5.24
C ALA A 627 0.58 -29.55 -6.24
N ALA A 628 1.63 -28.84 -5.82
CA ALA A 628 2.41 -27.98 -6.69
C ALA A 628 3.10 -28.76 -7.82
N ARG A 629 3.74 -29.89 -7.51
CA ARG A 629 4.38 -30.75 -8.52
C ARG A 629 3.39 -31.26 -9.56
N ARG A 630 2.23 -31.76 -9.11
CA ARG A 630 1.16 -32.22 -10.01
C ARG A 630 0.64 -31.10 -10.91
N GLY A 631 0.49 -29.89 -10.37
CA GLY A 631 0.15 -28.71 -11.17
C GLY A 631 1.15 -28.42 -12.28
N PHE A 632 2.45 -28.57 -12.01
CA PHE A 632 3.51 -28.37 -13.00
C PHE A 632 3.55 -29.46 -14.07
N SER A 633 3.37 -30.73 -13.69
CA SER A 633 3.54 -31.88 -14.59
C SER A 633 2.29 -32.30 -15.35
N GLU A 634 1.09 -32.09 -14.79
CA GLU A 634 -0.17 -32.57 -15.37
C GLU A 634 -0.90 -31.51 -16.20
N VAL A 635 -0.51 -30.23 -16.13
CA VAL A 635 -1.11 -29.17 -16.95
C VAL A 635 -0.85 -29.43 -18.44
N PHE A 636 -1.90 -29.34 -19.25
CA PHE A 636 -1.83 -29.61 -20.69
C PHE A 636 -2.34 -28.44 -21.51
N GLU A 637 -1.89 -28.38 -22.77
CA GLU A 637 -2.26 -27.33 -23.72
C GLU A 637 -3.54 -27.72 -24.46
N VAL A 638 -4.48 -26.78 -24.58
CA VAL A 638 -5.71 -26.93 -25.36
C VAL A 638 -5.45 -26.34 -26.75
N PRO A 639 -5.41 -27.16 -27.83
CA PRO A 639 -5.14 -26.66 -29.17
C PRO A 639 -6.20 -25.65 -29.60
N VAL A 640 -5.76 -24.49 -30.09
CA VAL A 640 -6.64 -23.45 -30.64
C VAL A 640 -6.92 -23.80 -32.11
N PRO A 641 -8.18 -24.09 -32.50
CA PRO A 641 -8.51 -24.39 -33.89
C PRO A 641 -8.27 -23.16 -34.78
N ALA A 642 -7.71 -23.38 -35.97
CA ALA A 642 -7.58 -22.34 -36.99
C ALA A 642 -8.95 -21.78 -37.37
N ARG A 643 -9.02 -20.50 -37.80
CA ARG A 643 -10.25 -19.95 -38.40
C ARG A 643 -10.59 -20.82 -39.62
N ALA A 644 -11.81 -21.33 -39.68
CA ALA A 644 -12.33 -21.86 -40.94
C ALA A 644 -12.33 -20.69 -41.93
N HIS A 645 -11.48 -20.76 -42.96
CA HIS A 645 -11.43 -19.72 -43.99
C HIS A 645 -12.78 -19.65 -44.72
N GLU A 646 -13.15 -18.42 -45.07
CA GLU A 646 -13.88 -18.06 -46.28
C GLU A 646 -13.46 -18.98 -47.45
N VAL A 647 -14.20 -20.06 -47.64
CA VAL A 647 -14.19 -20.85 -48.87
C VAL A 647 -15.59 -20.69 -49.45
N ALA A 648 -15.80 -19.58 -50.17
CA ALA A 648 -16.76 -19.46 -51.27
C ALA A 648 -16.86 -17.99 -51.73
N ALA A 649 -16.09 -17.63 -52.75
CA ALA A 649 -16.51 -16.72 -53.84
C ALA A 649 -15.36 -16.54 -54.85
N HIS A 650 -15.01 -17.63 -55.53
CA HIS A 650 -14.54 -17.57 -56.91
C HIS A 650 -14.85 -18.91 -57.55
N ASP A 651 -16.06 -18.99 -58.09
CA ASP A 651 -16.38 -19.71 -59.32
C ASP A 651 -17.33 -18.82 -60.14
#